data_AF-A0A1S8LIG0-F1
#
_entry.id   AF-A0A1S8LIG0-F1
#
_cell.length_a   1.000
_cell.length_b   1.000
_cell.length_c   1.000
_cell.angle_alpha   90.00
_cell.angle_beta   90.00
_cell.angle_gamma   90.00
#
_symmetry.space_group_name_H-M   'P 1'
#
loop_
_entity.id
_entity.type
_entity.pdbx_description
1 polymer ?
#
loop_
_entity_poly.entity_id
_entity_poly.type
_entity_poly.pdbx_seq_one_letter_code
_entity_poly.pdbx_strand_id
1 'polypeptide(L)'
;MELFDERKNRYMHIVFKVLNECKKGILKQDIIKIIDEEEFEEKVIGNDQRSFEGLLLNKYSASENFNLLKEKNGVYYPNIKIDKDKAIPVRFTNLEKAWLKNMLEHKDITNILRSSTVEKLNNAICDVDVPIISELVDITNQSKAYSVKRTEEFEENFMKLLKAISEEKSVRYTGRDKYGNRYFDKSAFPIRLEYSLKDERFRVSMYSIDENRFVMSDIFSMSDIKIDENSSSNIKREDILKKLQSQKYSKEPIIMEVIDEKFAMERCFMSFSELERYSRCISKDKYELKLFYYPFEEEEIIRKILALGPYVKVLEPEKIKNEIIRRIRVALDINGFNVCRKDDNKMIEIKGKYNTAKVYTSKLEPEVVAQIVELCNQDFCKDSKIVIMPDTHAGKGCVIGFTADLGDKVIPNIVGVDIGCGMTTIELGKINIDLEKLDEIIRKYVPSGMSVHEGRSVKFNELKELYCYRDLKNTKRIEKSIGTLGGGNHFIELNKDDEDNIYLVIHSGSRNLGKQVAEIYQNIAIDLCSGKEDYFEKKDKLIEEYKRQGKRKLIEDKLKELKKEYDDMKPSYPKELCFLTGKYREKYLNDMNICQEYAALNRETMADIILKKLMGKSLKEFSYFNTVHNYINFKDNIIRKGSISAYKGEKLLIPINMRDGSVLGFGKGNADWNYSAPHGAGRLMSRNRAKAELSLEEFKKSMEGIYTTSVNYSTLDEAPMAYKPIEEIIENIKDSVEIYKILKPIYNFKSSN
;
A
#
# COMPACT_ATOMS: atom_id res chain seq x y z
N MET A 1 33.11 -28.33 -2.76
CA MET A 1 31.82 -28.09 -2.09
C MET A 1 31.85 -26.70 -1.44
N GLU A 2 32.25 -25.68 -2.20
CA GLU A 2 32.37 -24.28 -1.73
C GLU A 2 31.02 -23.70 -1.27
N LEU A 3 29.91 -24.27 -1.75
CA LEU A 3 28.53 -23.93 -1.40
C LEU A 3 28.22 -23.95 0.12
N PHE A 4 29.01 -24.68 0.90
CA PHE A 4 28.88 -24.77 2.36
C PHE A 4 30.09 -24.20 3.11
N ASP A 5 31.15 -23.87 2.38
CA ASP A 5 32.49 -23.57 2.90
C ASP A 5 32.52 -22.20 3.61
N GLU A 6 31.74 -21.23 3.14
CA GLU A 6 31.84 -19.87 3.68
C GLU A 6 31.04 -19.63 4.96
N ARG A 7 30.00 -20.41 5.28
CA ARG A 7 29.04 -19.96 6.32
C ARG A 7 28.51 -21.03 7.28
N LYS A 8 28.20 -22.27 6.85
CA LYS A 8 27.43 -23.21 7.70
C LYS A 8 28.22 -24.06 8.69
N ASN A 9 29.54 -24.17 8.53
CA ASN A 9 30.36 -25.05 9.38
C ASN A 9 31.67 -24.37 9.82
N ARG A 10 31.60 -23.06 10.09
CA ARG A 10 32.76 -22.21 10.45
C ARG A 10 33.45 -22.68 11.73
N TYR A 11 32.71 -23.29 12.67
CA TYR A 11 33.30 -23.98 13.84
C TYR A 11 34.28 -25.09 13.45
N MET A 12 33.88 -26.05 12.61
CA MET A 12 34.78 -27.11 12.17
C MET A 12 35.90 -26.55 11.30
N HIS A 13 35.62 -25.51 10.51
CA HIS A 13 36.66 -24.79 9.76
C HIS A 13 37.71 -24.16 10.68
N ILE A 14 37.31 -23.45 11.74
CA ILE A 14 38.20 -22.87 12.76
C ILE A 14 39.02 -23.98 13.41
N VAL A 15 38.38 -25.08 13.84
CA VAL A 15 39.07 -26.22 14.45
C VAL A 15 40.10 -26.81 13.47
N PHE A 16 39.73 -27.07 12.22
CA PHE A 16 40.67 -27.61 11.22
C PHE A 16 41.78 -26.61 10.85
N LYS A 17 41.47 -25.31 10.78
CA LYS A 17 42.44 -24.24 10.51
C LYS A 17 43.44 -24.13 11.64
N VAL A 18 42.98 -24.06 12.90
CA VAL A 18 43.84 -24.05 14.08
C VAL A 18 44.69 -25.32 14.16
N LEU A 19 44.12 -26.51 13.90
CA LEU A 19 44.88 -27.76 13.87
C LEU A 19 45.95 -27.76 12.75
N ASN A 20 45.65 -27.21 11.58
CA ASN A 20 46.61 -27.13 10.48
C ASN A 20 47.73 -26.09 10.77
N GLU A 21 47.41 -24.93 11.34
CA GLU A 21 48.40 -23.92 11.72
C GLU A 21 49.28 -24.37 12.90
N CYS A 22 48.69 -25.05 13.89
CA CYS A 22 49.42 -25.65 15.00
C CYS A 22 50.43 -26.74 14.58
N LYS A 23 50.38 -27.26 13.34
CA LYS A 23 51.37 -28.25 12.86
C LYS A 23 52.81 -27.76 12.99
N LYS A 24 53.04 -26.44 12.86
CA LYS A 24 54.35 -25.79 13.00
C LYS A 24 54.68 -25.38 14.44
N GLY A 25 53.70 -25.48 15.35
CA GLY A 25 53.78 -24.98 16.71
C GLY A 25 53.54 -23.47 16.76
N ILE A 26 52.45 -23.04 17.40
CA ILE A 26 52.11 -21.62 17.56
C ILE A 26 51.76 -21.28 19.01
N LEU A 27 51.92 -20.00 19.40
CA LEU A 27 51.65 -19.53 20.75
C LEU A 27 50.14 -19.41 20.99
N LYS A 28 49.75 -19.49 22.27
CA LYS A 28 48.35 -19.29 22.69
C LYS A 28 47.74 -18.00 22.13
N GLN A 29 48.48 -16.90 22.17
CA GLN A 29 48.01 -15.59 21.74
C GLN A 29 47.75 -15.55 20.23
N ASP A 30 48.55 -16.26 19.44
CA ASP A 30 48.35 -16.36 17.99
C ASP A 30 47.17 -17.26 17.65
N ILE A 31 46.91 -18.30 18.45
CA ILE A 31 45.70 -19.12 18.29
C ILE A 31 44.46 -18.31 18.66
N ILE A 32 44.50 -17.56 19.76
CA ILE A 32 43.42 -16.65 20.14
C ILE A 32 43.21 -15.62 19.04
N LYS A 33 44.27 -15.10 18.41
CA LYS A 33 44.17 -14.20 17.27
C LYS A 33 43.53 -14.86 16.06
N ILE A 34 43.88 -16.11 15.73
CA ILE A 34 43.23 -16.88 14.66
C ILE A 34 41.76 -17.12 14.99
N ILE A 35 41.45 -17.43 16.26
CA ILE A 35 40.07 -17.57 16.72
C ILE A 35 39.39 -16.21 16.55
N ASP A 36 39.82 -15.13 17.20
CA ASP A 36 39.25 -13.78 17.10
C ASP A 36 39.09 -13.26 15.66
N GLU A 37 40.04 -13.56 14.76
CA GLU A 37 39.97 -13.22 13.33
C GLU A 37 38.91 -14.04 12.58
N GLU A 38 38.64 -15.28 13.01
CA GLU A 38 37.77 -16.24 12.34
C GLU A 38 36.42 -16.49 13.05
N GLU A 39 36.27 -16.15 14.34
CA GLU A 39 35.18 -16.47 15.28
C GLU A 39 33.87 -15.72 14.98
N PHE A 40 33.82 -14.98 13.88
CA PHE A 40 32.60 -14.29 13.48
C PHE A 40 31.86 -15.04 12.39
N GLU A 41 30.62 -15.41 12.76
CA GLU A 41 29.54 -16.04 11.98
C GLU A 41 29.38 -17.55 12.16
N GLU A 42 28.33 -17.90 12.91
CA GLU A 42 27.68 -19.21 13.07
C GLU A 42 28.00 -20.03 14.33
N LYS A 43 26.97 -20.10 15.18
CA LYS A 43 26.69 -21.08 16.26
C LYS A 43 27.89 -21.78 16.89
N VAL A 44 28.18 -21.36 18.11
CA VAL A 44 28.80 -22.22 19.11
C VAL A 44 27.77 -22.47 20.21
N ILE A 45 27.10 -23.63 20.17
CA ILE A 45 26.10 -24.03 21.17
C ILE A 45 26.84 -24.73 22.32
N GLY A 46 26.87 -24.09 23.49
CA GLY A 46 27.43 -24.64 24.72
C GLY A 46 27.87 -23.54 25.68
N ASN A 47 27.73 -23.77 26.99
CA ASN A 47 28.04 -22.76 28.00
C ASN A 47 29.53 -22.37 28.08
N ASP A 48 30.45 -23.13 27.48
CA ASP A 48 31.89 -22.96 27.70
C ASP A 48 32.79 -23.02 26.45
N GLN A 49 32.22 -23.06 25.24
CA GLN A 49 33.03 -23.09 24.01
C GLN A 49 33.48 -21.68 23.54
N ARG A 50 33.53 -20.71 24.46
CA ARG A 50 33.90 -19.29 24.21
C ARG A 50 35.32 -18.94 24.66
N SER A 51 36.02 -19.89 25.27
CA SER A 51 37.41 -19.73 25.69
C SER A 51 38.28 -20.69 24.89
N PHE A 52 39.52 -20.29 24.60
CA PHE A 52 40.53 -21.19 24.04
C PHE A 52 40.62 -22.51 24.83
N GLU A 53 40.44 -22.43 26.15
CA GLU A 53 40.37 -23.58 27.05
C GLU A 53 39.20 -24.52 26.76
N GLY A 54 37.97 -24.01 26.64
CA GLY A 54 36.77 -24.81 26.36
C GLY A 54 36.61 -25.24 24.91
N LEU A 55 37.23 -24.52 23.97
CA LEU A 55 37.23 -24.85 22.56
C LEU A 55 38.25 -25.95 22.22
N LEU A 56 39.45 -25.91 22.83
CA LEU A 56 40.61 -26.66 22.32
C LEU A 56 41.49 -27.37 23.37
N LEU A 57 41.33 -27.10 24.68
CA LEU A 57 42.24 -27.63 25.71
C LEU A 57 41.64 -28.63 26.70
N ASN A 58 42.51 -29.54 27.18
CA ASN A 58 42.29 -30.61 28.17
C ASN A 58 42.01 -30.14 29.62
N LYS A 59 41.03 -29.26 29.86
CA LYS A 59 40.70 -28.78 31.22
C LYS A 59 39.32 -29.18 31.76
N TYR A 60 38.69 -30.20 31.17
CA TYR A 60 37.40 -30.76 31.63
C TYR A 60 37.51 -32.25 31.98
N SER A 61 36.48 -32.82 32.60
CA SER A 61 36.38 -34.27 32.80
C SER A 61 36.51 -35.02 31.47
N ALA A 62 37.14 -36.20 31.49
CA ALA A 62 37.51 -36.97 30.30
C ALA A 62 36.35 -37.30 29.35
N SER A 63 35.09 -37.19 29.79
CA SER A 63 33.87 -37.41 29.00
C SER A 63 33.42 -36.22 28.16
N GLU A 64 33.98 -35.01 28.36
CA GLU A 64 33.46 -33.76 27.76
C GLU A 64 34.50 -33.04 26.88
N ASN A 65 35.63 -33.68 26.56
CA ASN A 65 36.74 -33.03 25.86
C ASN A 65 37.18 -33.75 24.57
N PHE A 66 37.39 -32.99 23.49
CA PHE A 66 37.83 -33.52 22.19
C PHE A 66 39.35 -33.78 22.09
N ASN A 67 40.16 -33.27 23.03
CA ASN A 67 41.61 -33.57 23.15
C ASN A 67 42.42 -33.32 21.86
N LEU A 68 42.20 -32.17 21.22
CA LEU A 68 42.70 -31.87 19.86
C LEU A 68 44.12 -31.28 19.84
N LEU A 69 44.56 -30.58 20.89
CA LEU A 69 45.87 -29.93 20.99
C LEU A 69 46.66 -30.37 22.23
N LYS A 70 48.00 -30.34 22.12
CA LYS A 70 48.94 -30.60 23.20
C LYS A 70 49.94 -29.44 23.33
N GLU A 71 50.10 -28.94 24.55
CA GLU A 71 51.08 -27.90 24.87
C GLU A 71 52.48 -28.47 25.12
N LYS A 72 53.50 -27.81 24.59
CA LYS A 72 54.92 -28.05 24.91
C LYS A 72 55.65 -26.72 24.95
N ASN A 73 56.17 -26.33 26.12
CA ASN A 73 56.92 -25.09 26.35
C ASN A 73 56.17 -23.81 25.90
N GLY A 74 54.86 -23.70 26.20
CA GLY A 74 54.04 -22.53 25.83
C GLY A 74 53.57 -22.49 24.37
N VAL A 75 53.88 -23.52 23.58
CA VAL A 75 53.51 -23.66 22.17
C VAL A 75 52.58 -24.87 22.00
N TYR A 76 51.54 -24.74 21.19
CA TYR A 76 50.55 -25.80 20.98
C TYR A 76 50.73 -26.53 19.65
N TYR A 77 50.53 -27.85 19.69
CA TYR A 77 50.62 -28.76 18.55
C TYR A 77 49.37 -29.66 18.47
N PRO A 78 48.97 -30.18 17.30
CA PRO A 78 47.91 -31.16 17.19
C PRO A 78 48.24 -32.44 17.97
N ASN A 79 47.28 -32.95 18.73
CA ASN A 79 47.39 -34.21 19.48
C ASN A 79 46.92 -35.43 18.67
N ILE A 80 46.60 -35.23 17.39
CA ILE A 80 46.15 -36.27 16.44
C ILE A 80 47.32 -36.63 15.51
N LYS A 81 47.47 -37.91 15.14
CA LYS A 81 48.42 -38.35 14.10
C LYS A 81 47.97 -37.81 12.73
N ILE A 82 48.57 -36.71 12.30
CA ILE A 82 48.28 -36.07 11.01
C ILE A 82 49.55 -36.13 10.15
N ASP A 83 49.40 -36.50 8.89
CA ASP A 83 50.47 -36.45 7.89
C ASP A 83 50.91 -34.98 7.69
N LYS A 84 52.21 -34.69 7.84
CA LYS A 84 52.71 -33.30 7.85
C LYS A 84 52.45 -32.58 6.54
N ASP A 85 52.43 -33.33 5.43
CA ASP A 85 52.35 -32.78 4.07
C ASP A 85 50.93 -32.71 3.50
N LYS A 86 49.91 -33.17 4.26
CA LYS A 86 48.50 -33.14 3.83
C LYS A 86 47.62 -32.38 4.81
N ALA A 87 46.94 -31.35 4.33
CA ALA A 87 45.95 -30.61 5.11
C ALA A 87 44.77 -31.53 5.49
N ILE A 88 44.23 -31.35 6.70
CA ILE A 88 42.99 -32.04 7.09
C ILE A 88 41.83 -31.42 6.30
N PRO A 89 41.06 -32.19 5.50
CA PRO A 89 39.93 -31.66 4.74
C PRO A 89 38.69 -31.49 5.62
N VAL A 90 37.92 -30.43 5.36
CA VAL A 90 36.58 -30.22 5.94
C VAL A 90 35.65 -31.35 5.47
N ARG A 91 34.98 -32.04 6.41
CA ARG A 91 34.06 -33.16 6.10
C ARG A 91 32.62 -32.78 6.43
N PHE A 92 31.71 -33.04 5.50
CA PHE A 92 30.27 -32.86 5.68
C PHE A 92 29.66 -34.03 6.44
N THR A 93 28.70 -33.73 7.32
CA THR A 93 27.90 -34.73 8.03
C THR A 93 27.00 -35.49 7.07
N ASN A 94 26.61 -36.72 7.45
CA ASN A 94 25.67 -37.51 6.64
C ASN A 94 24.30 -36.80 6.47
N LEU A 95 23.89 -35.97 7.45
CA LEU A 95 22.66 -35.20 7.37
C LEU A 95 22.74 -34.06 6.34
N GLU A 96 23.85 -33.31 6.32
CA GLU A 96 24.09 -32.25 5.31
C GLU A 96 24.16 -32.84 3.91
N LYS A 97 24.83 -33.99 3.75
CA LYS A 97 24.89 -34.70 2.48
C LYS A 97 23.52 -35.24 2.05
N ALA A 98 22.71 -35.76 2.97
CA ALA A 98 21.35 -36.23 2.69
C ALA A 98 20.40 -35.09 2.31
N TRP A 99 20.49 -33.94 3.00
CA TRP A 99 19.77 -32.73 2.64
C TRP A 99 20.13 -32.25 1.22
N LEU A 100 21.42 -32.18 0.92
CA LEU A 100 21.90 -31.79 -0.41
C LEU A 100 21.42 -32.76 -1.50
N LYS A 101 21.44 -34.07 -1.22
CA LYS A 101 20.93 -35.10 -2.12
C LYS A 101 19.45 -34.86 -2.44
N ASN A 102 18.63 -34.64 -1.42
CA ASN A 102 17.20 -34.35 -1.61
C ASN A 102 16.95 -33.01 -2.34
N MET A 103 17.73 -31.97 -2.04
CA MET A 103 17.65 -30.70 -2.77
C MET A 103 17.94 -30.86 -4.27
N LEU A 104 18.87 -31.73 -4.64
CA LEU A 104 19.21 -32.01 -6.04
C LEU A 104 18.17 -32.88 -6.77
N GLU A 105 17.22 -33.50 -6.05
CA GLU A 105 16.06 -34.18 -6.65
C GLU A 105 14.97 -33.19 -7.07
N HIS A 106 14.97 -31.97 -6.52
CA HIS A 106 14.00 -30.93 -6.87
C HIS A 106 14.37 -30.25 -8.19
N LYS A 107 13.47 -30.37 -9.17
CA LYS A 107 13.62 -29.79 -10.53
C LYS A 107 13.96 -28.29 -10.52
N ASP A 108 13.39 -27.56 -9.57
CA ASP A 108 13.62 -26.13 -9.39
C ASP A 108 15.07 -25.78 -9.04
N ILE A 109 15.75 -26.66 -8.29
CA ILE A 109 17.14 -26.47 -7.89
C ILE A 109 18.08 -26.86 -9.04
N THR A 110 17.77 -27.95 -9.73
CA THR A 110 18.55 -28.38 -10.90
C THR A 110 18.45 -27.40 -12.05
N ASN A 111 17.36 -26.64 -12.17
CA ASN A 111 17.20 -25.59 -13.18
C ASN A 111 18.11 -24.37 -12.92
N ILE A 112 18.52 -24.13 -11.66
CA ILE A 112 19.34 -22.98 -11.26
C ILE A 112 20.84 -23.31 -11.33
N LEU A 113 21.21 -24.59 -11.19
CA LEU A 113 22.59 -25.05 -11.22
C LEU A 113 23.01 -25.46 -12.64
N ARG A 114 24.28 -25.21 -13.00
CA ARG A 114 24.84 -25.74 -14.26
C ARG A 114 24.80 -27.27 -14.21
N SER A 115 24.48 -27.93 -15.34
CA SER A 115 24.42 -29.40 -15.42
C SER A 115 25.72 -30.07 -14.95
N SER A 116 26.88 -29.49 -15.27
CA SER A 116 28.18 -29.96 -14.81
C SER A 116 28.41 -29.81 -13.30
N THR A 117 27.72 -28.88 -12.65
CA THR A 117 27.75 -28.70 -11.19
C THR A 117 26.86 -29.74 -10.53
N VAL A 118 25.66 -29.98 -11.06
CA VAL A 118 24.75 -31.03 -10.58
C VAL A 118 25.43 -32.40 -10.64
N GLU A 119 26.11 -32.71 -11.76
CA GLU A 119 26.86 -33.96 -11.93
C GLU A 119 27.98 -34.12 -10.89
N LYS A 120 28.79 -33.07 -10.68
CA LYS A 120 29.85 -33.08 -9.65
C LYS A 120 29.30 -33.28 -8.24
N LEU A 121 28.17 -32.65 -7.91
CA LEU A 121 27.55 -32.76 -6.60
C LEU A 121 26.97 -34.17 -6.39
N ASN A 122 26.28 -34.73 -7.38
CA ASN A 122 25.76 -36.10 -7.35
C ASN A 122 26.89 -37.13 -7.18
N ASN A 123 28.02 -36.94 -7.86
CA ASN A 123 29.19 -37.81 -7.69
C ASN A 123 29.82 -37.69 -6.29
N ALA A 124 29.75 -36.51 -5.64
CA ALA A 124 30.32 -36.29 -4.32
C ALA A 124 29.46 -36.82 -3.16
N ILE A 125 28.19 -37.18 -3.43
CA ILE A 125 27.22 -37.69 -2.45
C ILE A 125 26.68 -39.08 -2.82
N CYS A 126 27.32 -39.76 -3.79
CA CYS A 126 26.87 -41.04 -4.33
C CYS A 126 26.88 -42.16 -3.27
N ASP A 127 27.70 -42.02 -2.24
CA ASP A 127 27.90 -42.95 -1.12
C ASP A 127 26.92 -42.73 0.06
N VAL A 128 25.99 -41.78 -0.06
CA VAL A 128 25.10 -41.36 1.03
C VAL A 128 23.73 -41.99 0.85
N ASP A 129 23.37 -42.92 1.74
CA ASP A 129 22.14 -43.71 1.68
C ASP A 129 21.25 -43.44 2.91
N VAL A 130 20.90 -42.17 3.15
CA VAL A 130 20.03 -41.77 4.26
C VAL A 130 18.75 -41.16 3.70
N PRO A 131 17.61 -41.87 3.75
CA PRO A 131 16.33 -41.28 3.38
C PRO A 131 15.92 -40.24 4.45
N ILE A 132 15.55 -39.04 4.01
CA ILE A 132 14.87 -38.08 4.90
C ILE A 132 13.45 -38.61 5.10
N ILE A 133 13.16 -39.13 6.29
CA ILE A 133 11.82 -39.62 6.65
C ILE A 133 10.94 -38.37 6.86
N SER A 134 9.94 -38.18 6.01
CA SER A 134 9.01 -37.04 6.08
C SER A 134 8.32 -36.92 7.45
N GLU A 135 8.10 -38.04 8.14
CA GLU A 135 7.52 -38.12 9.48
C GLU A 135 8.43 -37.53 10.58
N LEU A 136 9.73 -37.37 10.33
CA LEU A 136 10.69 -36.74 11.25
C LEU A 136 10.84 -35.22 11.00
N VAL A 137 10.21 -34.68 9.96
CA VAL A 137 10.30 -33.27 9.58
C VAL A 137 9.02 -32.55 10.03
N ASP A 138 9.11 -31.82 11.14
CA ASP A 138 8.00 -31.03 11.65
C ASP A 138 7.90 -29.69 10.90
N ILE A 139 7.01 -29.63 9.89
CA ILE A 139 6.84 -28.45 9.03
C ILE A 139 5.94 -27.42 9.73
N THR A 140 6.54 -26.54 10.53
CA THR A 140 5.80 -25.61 11.40
C THR A 140 5.45 -24.25 10.78
N ASN A 141 5.66 -24.05 9.47
CA ASN A 141 5.43 -22.76 8.78
C ASN A 141 5.02 -22.94 7.30
N GLN A 142 3.96 -23.71 7.01
CA GLN A 142 3.36 -23.68 5.67
C GLN A 142 2.57 -22.39 5.47
N SER A 143 3.12 -21.49 4.67
CA SER A 143 2.37 -20.42 4.04
C SER A 143 1.42 -21.04 3.02
N LYS A 144 0.09 -20.92 3.21
CA LYS A 144 -0.89 -21.14 2.13
C LYS A 144 -0.85 -19.98 1.11
N ALA A 145 0.34 -19.52 0.72
CA ALA A 145 0.46 -18.60 -0.39
C ALA A 145 0.01 -19.34 -1.65
N TYR A 146 -0.82 -18.70 -2.47
CA TYR A 146 -1.04 -19.15 -3.84
C TYR A 146 0.34 -19.27 -4.49
N SER A 147 0.75 -20.48 -4.83
CA SER A 147 2.00 -20.70 -5.55
C SER A 147 1.94 -19.85 -6.81
N VAL A 148 2.86 -18.89 -6.91
CA VAL A 148 2.96 -18.09 -8.13
C VAL A 148 3.43 -19.07 -9.19
N LYS A 149 2.56 -19.38 -10.17
CA LYS A 149 2.91 -20.28 -11.27
C LYS A 149 4.16 -19.73 -11.94
N ARG A 150 5.26 -20.47 -11.84
CA ARG A 150 6.47 -20.22 -12.64
C ARG A 150 6.08 -20.44 -14.09
N THR A 151 6.18 -19.39 -14.89
CA THR A 151 5.91 -19.41 -16.33
C THR A 151 7.22 -19.60 -17.09
N GLU A 152 7.15 -20.01 -18.35
CA GLU A 152 8.32 -20.04 -19.24
C GLU A 152 9.01 -18.66 -19.32
N GLU A 153 8.21 -17.59 -19.32
CA GLU A 153 8.71 -16.20 -19.26
C GLU A 153 9.52 -15.92 -17.99
N PHE A 154 9.09 -16.43 -16.82
CA PHE A 154 9.86 -16.30 -15.58
C PHE A 154 11.21 -17.01 -15.68
N GLU A 155 11.23 -18.25 -16.18
CA GLU A 155 12.49 -19.01 -16.32
C GLU A 155 13.44 -18.30 -17.29
N GLU A 156 12.93 -17.78 -18.40
CA GLU A 156 13.71 -17.01 -19.36
C GLU A 156 14.28 -15.72 -18.72
N ASN A 157 13.44 -14.97 -18.00
CA ASN A 157 13.84 -13.75 -17.30
C ASN A 157 14.90 -14.02 -16.22
N PHE A 158 14.71 -15.08 -15.43
CA PHE A 158 15.67 -15.53 -14.43
C PHE A 158 17.02 -15.87 -15.06
N MET A 159 17.02 -16.66 -16.14
CA MET A 159 18.25 -17.06 -16.84
C MET A 159 18.96 -15.88 -17.49
N LYS A 160 18.23 -14.90 -18.04
CA LYS A 160 18.81 -13.66 -18.57
C LYS A 160 19.49 -12.83 -17.49
N LEU A 161 18.86 -12.67 -16.33
CA LEU A 161 19.46 -11.95 -15.19
C LEU A 161 20.68 -12.69 -14.65
N LEU A 162 20.60 -14.02 -14.51
CA LEU A 162 21.72 -14.85 -14.08
C LEU A 162 22.91 -14.72 -15.05
N LYS A 163 22.64 -14.79 -16.36
CA LYS A 163 23.65 -14.59 -17.40
C LYS A 163 24.27 -13.19 -17.31
N ALA A 164 23.46 -12.14 -17.21
CA ALA A 164 23.93 -10.76 -17.08
C ALA A 164 24.81 -10.55 -15.85
N ILE A 165 24.45 -11.13 -14.70
CA ILE A 165 25.27 -11.08 -13.48
C ILE A 165 26.61 -11.78 -13.70
N SER A 166 26.61 -12.95 -14.35
CA SER A 166 27.81 -13.75 -14.60
C SER A 166 28.75 -13.17 -15.65
N GLU A 167 28.21 -12.47 -16.65
CA GLU A 167 28.96 -11.81 -17.72
C GLU A 167 29.27 -10.33 -17.41
N GLU A 168 28.84 -9.85 -16.24
CA GLU A 168 29.03 -8.46 -15.80
C GLU A 168 28.43 -7.42 -16.76
N LYS A 169 27.26 -7.72 -17.33
CA LYS A 169 26.56 -6.87 -18.28
C LYS A 169 25.36 -6.17 -17.66
N SER A 170 25.07 -4.95 -18.12
CA SER A 170 23.82 -4.26 -17.82
C SER A 170 22.64 -4.91 -18.54
N VAL A 171 21.44 -4.69 -18.00
CA VAL A 171 20.19 -5.11 -18.60
C VAL A 171 19.27 -3.92 -18.81
N ARG A 172 18.47 -3.99 -19.87
CA ARG A 172 17.25 -3.21 -20.02
C ARG A 172 16.06 -4.06 -19.65
N TYR A 173 15.13 -3.47 -18.90
CA TYR A 173 13.96 -4.18 -18.40
C TYR A 173 12.76 -3.26 -18.28
N THR A 174 11.58 -3.85 -18.44
CA THR A 174 10.32 -3.24 -18.02
C THR A 174 9.94 -3.86 -16.68
N GLY A 175 9.39 -3.07 -15.76
CA GLY A 175 8.93 -3.63 -14.50
C GLY A 175 7.83 -2.82 -13.85
N ARG A 176 7.31 -3.35 -12.74
CA ARG A 176 6.27 -2.72 -11.94
C ARG A 176 6.75 -2.54 -10.50
N ASP A 177 6.57 -1.34 -9.96
CA ASP A 177 6.83 -1.11 -8.54
C ASP A 177 5.71 -1.69 -7.64
N LYS A 178 5.92 -1.63 -6.32
CA LYS A 178 4.95 -2.11 -5.31
C LYS A 178 3.59 -1.37 -5.32
N TYR A 179 3.50 -0.25 -6.02
CA TYR A 179 2.27 0.54 -6.17
C TYR A 179 1.58 0.29 -7.53
N GLY A 180 2.14 -0.61 -8.35
CA GLY A 180 1.65 -0.95 -9.68
C GLY A 180 2.11 0.01 -10.78
N ASN A 181 2.99 0.98 -10.48
CA ASN A 181 3.51 1.89 -11.50
C ASN A 181 4.45 1.13 -12.42
N ARG A 182 4.17 1.17 -13.72
CA ARG A 182 5.01 0.53 -14.73
C ARG A 182 6.10 1.48 -15.18
N TYR A 183 7.34 1.02 -15.15
CA TYR A 183 8.47 1.70 -15.76
C TYR A 183 8.95 0.89 -16.95
N PHE A 184 9.20 1.60 -18.05
CA PHE A 184 9.54 1.01 -19.34
C PHE A 184 11.00 1.26 -19.66
N ASP A 185 11.65 0.26 -20.25
CA ASP A 185 13.01 0.32 -20.79
C ASP A 185 14.04 0.91 -19.81
N LYS A 186 13.96 0.49 -18.54
CA LYS A 186 14.90 0.92 -17.51
C LYS A 186 16.22 0.20 -17.65
N SER A 187 17.30 0.93 -17.45
CA SER A 187 18.66 0.42 -17.47
C SER A 187 19.13 0.15 -16.05
N ALA A 188 19.58 -1.07 -15.80
CA ALA A 188 20.16 -1.44 -14.52
C ALA A 188 21.31 -2.42 -14.68
N PHE A 189 22.20 -2.39 -13.70
CA PHE A 189 23.27 -3.37 -13.58
C PHE A 189 22.89 -4.39 -12.49
N PRO A 190 22.53 -5.63 -12.85
CA PRO A 190 22.16 -6.63 -11.87
C PRO A 190 23.39 -7.12 -11.09
N ILE A 191 23.24 -7.31 -9.78
CA ILE A 191 24.35 -7.60 -8.86
C ILE A 191 24.23 -9.02 -8.32
N ARG A 192 23.06 -9.38 -7.78
CA ARG A 192 22.81 -10.71 -7.21
C ARG A 192 21.32 -11.08 -7.28
N LEU A 193 21.06 -12.39 -7.20
CA LEU A 193 19.73 -12.97 -7.09
C LEU A 193 19.50 -13.49 -5.67
N GLU A 194 18.28 -13.32 -5.19
CA GLU A 194 17.88 -13.68 -3.82
C GLU A 194 16.55 -14.43 -3.87
N TYR A 195 16.42 -15.45 -3.02
CA TYR A 195 15.20 -16.24 -2.90
C TYR A 195 14.57 -16.06 -1.51
N SER A 196 13.26 -15.80 -1.48
CA SER A 196 12.50 -15.67 -0.24
C SER A 196 11.66 -16.93 0.00
N LEU A 197 11.94 -17.61 1.11
CA LEU A 197 11.21 -18.79 1.57
C LEU A 197 9.77 -18.48 2.03
N LYS A 198 9.45 -17.20 2.30
CA LYS A 198 8.15 -16.80 2.86
C LYS A 198 7.05 -16.72 1.80
N ASP A 199 7.39 -16.13 0.66
CA ASP A 199 6.49 -15.89 -0.47
C ASP A 199 6.88 -16.67 -1.73
N GLU A 200 7.92 -17.51 -1.64
CA GLU A 200 8.46 -18.35 -2.71
C GLU A 200 8.88 -17.56 -3.96
N ARG A 201 9.33 -16.30 -3.77
CA ARG A 201 9.71 -15.42 -4.89
C ARG A 201 11.20 -15.19 -5.01
N PHE A 202 11.65 -15.05 -6.26
CA PHE A 202 12.99 -14.61 -6.60
C PHE A 202 13.03 -13.09 -6.79
N ARG A 203 14.03 -12.47 -6.21
CA ARG A 203 14.31 -11.04 -6.30
C ARG A 203 15.70 -10.83 -6.89
N VAL A 204 15.90 -9.69 -7.52
CA VAL A 204 17.18 -9.26 -8.05
C VAL A 204 17.56 -7.92 -7.44
N SER A 205 18.75 -7.87 -6.86
CA SER A 205 19.39 -6.64 -6.39
C SER A 205 20.19 -6.05 -7.55
N MET A 206 19.95 -4.79 -7.87
CA MET A 206 20.53 -4.12 -9.03
C MET A 206 20.86 -2.65 -8.75
N TYR A 207 21.83 -2.10 -9.47
CA TYR A 207 22.06 -0.67 -9.53
C TYR A 207 21.25 -0.07 -10.68
N SER A 208 20.24 0.74 -10.38
CA SER A 208 19.52 1.49 -11.42
C SER A 208 20.42 2.58 -11.96
N ILE A 209 20.74 2.48 -13.25
CA ILE A 209 21.58 3.46 -13.96
C ILE A 209 20.78 4.76 -14.12
N ASP A 210 19.50 4.66 -14.47
CA ASP A 210 18.63 5.82 -14.69
C ASP A 210 18.39 6.64 -13.42
N GLU A 211 18.26 5.96 -12.27
CA GLU A 211 17.94 6.61 -10.98
C GLU A 211 19.16 6.81 -10.10
N ASN A 212 20.33 6.36 -10.56
CA ASN A 212 21.61 6.47 -9.87
C ASN A 212 21.57 5.96 -8.41
N ARG A 213 20.87 4.84 -8.17
CA ARG A 213 20.68 4.24 -6.84
C ARG A 213 20.55 2.72 -6.91
N PHE A 214 20.81 2.04 -5.79
CA PHE A 214 20.53 0.60 -5.65
C PHE A 214 19.04 0.36 -5.43
N VAL A 215 18.52 -0.70 -6.05
CA VAL A 215 17.13 -1.13 -5.96
C VAL A 215 17.07 -2.66 -5.88
N MET A 216 16.00 -3.16 -5.29
CA MET A 216 15.67 -4.58 -5.25
C MET A 216 14.29 -4.75 -5.90
N SER A 217 14.19 -5.67 -6.86
CA SER A 217 12.98 -5.89 -7.65
C SER A 217 12.58 -7.36 -7.63
N ASP A 218 11.27 -7.62 -7.63
CA ASP A 218 10.70 -8.95 -7.79
C ASP A 218 10.79 -9.38 -9.26
N ILE A 219 11.39 -10.53 -9.55
CA ILE A 219 11.55 -11.02 -10.93
C ILE A 219 10.19 -11.27 -11.58
N PHE A 220 9.18 -11.67 -10.81
CA PHE A 220 7.80 -11.85 -11.30
C PHE A 220 7.15 -10.53 -11.74
N SER A 221 7.71 -9.39 -11.34
CA SER A 221 7.24 -8.06 -11.72
C SER A 221 7.99 -7.49 -12.93
N MET A 222 8.98 -8.20 -13.46
CA MET A 222 9.83 -7.78 -14.58
C MET A 222 9.43 -8.48 -15.88
N SER A 223 9.48 -7.74 -16.99
CA SER A 223 9.26 -8.25 -18.36
C SER A 223 10.29 -7.65 -19.32
N ASP A 224 10.36 -8.20 -20.52
CA ASP A 224 11.18 -7.67 -21.62
C ASP A 224 12.66 -7.50 -21.28
N ILE A 225 13.21 -8.36 -20.41
CA ILE A 225 14.61 -8.27 -20.01
C ILE A 225 15.49 -8.56 -21.22
N LYS A 226 16.43 -7.63 -21.49
CA LYS A 226 17.43 -7.73 -22.55
C LYS A 226 18.79 -7.38 -22.00
N ILE A 227 19.77 -8.24 -22.25
CA ILE A 227 21.17 -7.96 -21.92
C ILE A 227 21.70 -6.95 -22.93
N ASP A 228 22.36 -5.91 -22.44
CA ASP A 228 22.97 -4.91 -23.31
C ASP A 228 24.31 -5.46 -23.85
N GLU A 229 24.34 -5.85 -25.12
CA GLU A 229 25.54 -6.38 -25.78
C GLU A 229 26.54 -5.27 -26.17
N ASN A 230 26.06 -4.03 -26.30
CA ASN A 230 26.89 -2.85 -26.63
C ASN A 230 27.01 -1.99 -25.38
N SER A 231 28.14 -2.08 -24.67
CA SER A 231 28.49 -1.28 -23.50
C SER A 231 28.59 0.23 -23.80
N SER A 232 27.45 0.86 -24.05
CA SER A 232 27.32 2.30 -24.27
C SER A 232 27.20 3.08 -22.96
N SER A 233 27.08 2.38 -21.83
CA SER A 233 27.22 2.96 -20.49
C SER A 233 28.67 2.84 -20.00
N ASN A 234 29.32 3.99 -19.75
CA ASN A 234 30.70 4.10 -19.23
C ASN A 234 30.88 3.57 -17.78
N ILE A 235 29.95 2.78 -17.25
CA ILE A 235 29.93 2.38 -15.84
C ILE A 235 30.49 0.96 -15.70
N LYS A 236 31.66 0.83 -15.10
CA LYS A 236 32.27 -0.48 -14.82
C LYS A 236 31.66 -1.11 -13.57
N ARG A 237 31.54 -2.44 -13.54
CA ARG A 237 31.11 -3.21 -12.36
C ARG A 237 31.90 -2.83 -11.12
N GLU A 238 33.22 -2.67 -11.25
CA GLU A 238 34.09 -2.25 -10.16
C GLU A 238 33.67 -0.92 -9.53
N ASP A 239 33.18 0.05 -10.31
CA ASP A 239 32.73 1.34 -9.79
C ASP A 239 31.40 1.23 -9.05
N ILE A 240 30.52 0.33 -9.52
CA ILE A 240 29.26 0.01 -8.84
C ILE A 240 29.53 -0.73 -7.53
N LEU A 241 30.45 -1.71 -7.54
CA LEU A 241 30.86 -2.43 -6.34
C LEU A 241 31.57 -1.52 -5.35
N LYS A 242 32.42 -0.60 -5.81
CA LYS A 242 33.03 0.45 -4.96
C LYS A 242 31.97 1.40 -4.39
N LYS A 243 30.93 1.76 -5.16
CA LYS A 243 29.77 2.52 -4.65
C LYS A 243 28.96 1.74 -3.63
N LEU A 244 28.77 0.44 -3.83
CA LEU A 244 28.09 -0.44 -2.88
C LEU A 244 28.89 -0.57 -1.59
N GLN A 245 30.21 -0.72 -1.69
CA GLN A 245 31.14 -0.77 -0.56
C GLN A 245 31.25 0.58 0.17
N SER A 246 31.21 1.71 -0.55
CA SER A 246 31.28 3.05 0.05
C SER A 246 29.97 3.47 0.73
N GLN A 247 28.83 2.92 0.30
CA GLN A 247 27.56 2.96 1.03
C GLN A 247 27.51 1.98 2.23
N LYS A 248 28.69 1.50 2.67
CA LYS A 248 28.96 0.54 3.76
C LYS A 248 27.77 0.42 4.73
N TYR A 249 27.39 -0.83 5.04
CA TYR A 249 26.25 -1.25 5.86
C TYR A 249 25.70 -0.17 6.80
N SER A 250 24.36 -0.11 6.89
CA SER A 250 23.62 0.77 7.81
C SER A 250 24.45 1.20 9.01
N LYS A 251 24.69 2.51 9.17
CA LYS A 251 25.48 3.05 10.29
C LYS A 251 24.96 2.57 11.65
N GLU A 252 23.67 2.25 11.72
CA GLU A 252 22.98 1.62 12.84
C GLU A 252 22.53 0.21 12.40
N PRO A 253 23.22 -0.88 12.81
CA PRO A 253 22.80 -2.24 12.52
C PRO A 253 21.48 -2.56 13.22
N ILE A 254 20.72 -3.52 12.70
CA ILE A 254 19.54 -4.02 13.42
C ILE A 254 20.04 -4.90 14.57
N ILE A 255 19.76 -4.51 15.80
CA ILE A 255 20.04 -5.31 16.99
C ILE A 255 18.73 -5.97 17.42
N MET A 256 18.73 -7.29 17.50
CA MET A 256 17.57 -8.07 17.90
C MET A 256 17.94 -9.11 18.96
N GLU A 257 17.02 -9.32 19.87
CA GLU A 257 17.06 -10.36 20.88
C GLU A 257 16.30 -11.59 20.35
N VAL A 258 16.92 -12.76 20.45
CA VAL A 258 16.40 -14.05 19.98
C VAL A 258 16.27 -14.98 21.18
N ILE A 259 15.08 -15.54 21.39
CA ILE A 259 14.83 -16.59 22.36
C ILE A 259 14.80 -17.90 21.59
N ASP A 260 15.70 -18.83 21.88
CA ASP A 260 15.91 -20.05 21.10
C ASP A 260 14.92 -21.15 21.45
N GLU A 261 13.65 -20.85 21.23
CA GLU A 261 12.54 -21.80 21.26
C GLU A 261 12.11 -22.14 19.83
N LYS A 262 11.74 -23.41 19.60
CA LYS A 262 11.37 -23.92 18.27
C LYS A 262 12.42 -23.59 17.20
N PHE A 263 13.70 -23.76 17.54
CA PHE A 263 14.84 -23.54 16.63
C PHE A 263 14.88 -22.11 16.08
N ALA A 264 14.49 -21.12 16.89
CA ALA A 264 14.43 -19.73 16.44
C ALA A 264 15.80 -19.21 16.01
N MET A 265 16.87 -19.64 16.69
CA MET A 265 18.23 -19.26 16.33
C MET A 265 18.59 -19.81 14.94
N GLU A 266 18.33 -21.08 14.66
CA GLU A 266 18.51 -21.70 13.34
C GLU A 266 17.73 -20.94 12.27
N ARG A 267 16.45 -20.65 12.53
CA ARG A 267 15.60 -19.93 11.58
C ARG A 267 16.11 -18.52 11.32
N CYS A 268 16.63 -17.81 12.32
CA CYS A 268 17.27 -16.51 12.13
C CYS A 268 18.48 -16.64 11.20
N PHE A 269 19.35 -17.61 11.47
CA PHE A 269 20.57 -17.83 10.71
C PHE A 269 20.29 -18.21 9.25
N MET A 270 19.26 -19.03 9.02
CA MET A 270 18.80 -19.33 7.67
C MET A 270 18.19 -18.11 6.98
N SER A 271 17.35 -17.35 7.69
CA SER A 271 16.61 -16.22 7.11
C SER A 271 17.51 -15.05 6.72
N PHE A 272 18.62 -14.87 7.44
CA PHE A 272 19.58 -13.77 7.26
C PHE A 272 20.96 -14.28 6.83
N SER A 273 21.03 -15.49 6.25
CA SER A 273 22.29 -16.14 5.86
C SER A 273 23.14 -15.28 4.92
N GLU A 274 22.49 -14.41 4.16
CA GLU A 274 23.07 -13.47 3.20
C GLU A 274 23.67 -12.21 3.82
N LEU A 275 23.28 -11.85 5.05
CA LEU A 275 23.71 -10.63 5.74
C LEU A 275 24.94 -10.89 6.60
N GLU A 276 25.81 -9.89 6.68
CA GLU A 276 26.85 -9.86 7.71
C GLU A 276 26.16 -9.75 9.07
N ARG A 277 26.50 -10.65 9.99
CA ARG A 277 25.80 -10.77 11.26
C ARG A 277 26.70 -11.16 12.42
N TYR A 278 26.39 -10.62 13.59
CA TYR A 278 27.15 -10.87 14.81
C TYR A 278 26.18 -11.42 15.84
N SER A 279 26.48 -12.56 16.47
CA SER A 279 25.64 -13.12 17.52
C SER A 279 26.41 -13.31 18.81
N ARG A 280 25.77 -13.03 19.95
CA ARG A 280 26.31 -13.39 21.27
C ARG A 280 25.22 -13.93 22.17
N CYS A 281 25.55 -14.93 22.97
CA CYS A 281 24.61 -15.45 23.97
C CYS A 281 24.62 -14.55 25.22
N ILE A 282 23.42 -14.09 25.59
CA ILE A 282 23.16 -13.18 26.70
C ILE A 282 22.85 -13.96 27.98
N SER A 283 22.08 -15.04 27.86
CA SER A 283 21.72 -15.95 28.95
C SER A 283 21.31 -17.31 28.38
N LYS A 284 20.95 -18.27 29.24
CA LYS A 284 20.42 -19.58 28.81
C LYS A 284 19.29 -19.37 27.79
N ASP A 285 19.44 -20.00 26.63
CA ASP A 285 18.51 -20.00 25.49
C ASP A 285 18.17 -18.59 24.93
N LYS A 286 19.03 -17.59 25.17
CA LYS A 286 18.79 -16.20 24.77
C LYS A 286 20.03 -15.57 24.14
N TYR A 287 19.85 -14.95 22.97
CA TYR A 287 20.92 -14.45 22.12
C TYR A 287 20.64 -13.02 21.66
N GLU A 288 21.68 -12.23 21.49
CA GLU A 288 21.66 -10.97 20.75
C GLU A 288 22.18 -11.26 19.35
N LEU A 289 21.48 -10.80 18.32
CA LEU A 289 21.89 -10.84 16.93
C LEU A 289 21.96 -9.40 16.40
N LYS A 290 23.08 -9.03 15.81
CA LYS A 290 23.27 -7.78 15.09
C LYS A 290 23.33 -8.08 13.60
N LEU A 291 22.49 -7.42 12.82
CA LEU A 291 22.41 -7.57 11.37
C LEU A 291 22.92 -6.30 10.71
N PHE A 292 23.91 -6.44 9.85
CA PHE A 292 24.43 -5.39 9.01
C PHE A 292 23.80 -5.52 7.63
N TYR A 293 23.12 -4.46 7.19
CA TYR A 293 22.30 -4.50 5.99
C TYR A 293 22.46 -3.24 5.16
N TYR A 294 22.06 -3.31 3.88
CA TYR A 294 21.98 -2.11 3.07
C TYR A 294 20.61 -1.44 3.23
N PRO A 295 20.52 -0.09 3.35
CA PRO A 295 19.25 0.60 3.55
C PRO A 295 18.16 0.30 2.51
N PHE A 296 18.53 -0.10 1.29
CA PHE A 296 17.56 -0.49 0.25
C PHE A 296 16.90 -1.86 0.50
N GLU A 297 17.40 -2.64 1.47
CA GLU A 297 16.91 -3.98 1.85
C GLU A 297 16.00 -3.97 3.09
N GLU A 298 15.87 -2.81 3.75
CA GLU A 298 15.12 -2.64 5.01
C GLU A 298 13.74 -3.30 5.00
N GLU A 299 12.98 -3.09 3.92
CA GLU A 299 11.62 -3.59 3.79
C GLU A 299 11.57 -5.13 3.78
N GLU A 300 12.53 -5.78 3.12
CA GLU A 300 12.60 -7.23 3.05
C GLU A 300 13.06 -7.81 4.39
N ILE A 301 14.02 -7.15 5.04
CA ILE A 301 14.49 -7.55 6.38
C ILE A 301 13.37 -7.45 7.40
N ILE A 302 12.58 -6.38 7.40
CA ILE A 302 11.38 -6.25 8.25
C ILE A 302 10.41 -7.41 8.01
N ARG A 303 10.20 -7.82 6.75
CA ARG A 303 9.30 -8.94 6.41
C ARG A 303 9.81 -10.28 6.93
N LYS A 304 11.12 -10.51 6.86
CA LYS A 304 11.80 -11.69 7.41
C LYS A 304 11.72 -11.71 8.94
N ILE A 305 11.98 -10.58 9.60
CA ILE A 305 11.86 -10.44 11.06
C ILE A 305 10.43 -10.77 11.53
N LEU A 306 9.41 -10.22 10.87
CA LEU A 306 8.01 -10.51 11.21
C LEU A 306 7.65 -11.99 11.05
N ALA A 307 8.28 -12.71 10.12
CA ALA A 307 8.04 -14.13 9.90
C ALA A 307 8.65 -15.02 11.00
N LEU A 308 9.64 -14.52 11.74
CA LEU A 308 10.23 -15.22 12.88
C LEU A 308 9.31 -15.21 14.11
N GLY A 309 8.24 -14.41 14.08
CA GLY A 309 7.18 -14.45 15.09
C GLY A 309 7.64 -13.97 16.47
N PRO A 310 7.06 -14.51 17.57
CA PRO A 310 7.28 -14.01 18.92
C PRO A 310 8.66 -14.33 19.51
N TYR A 311 9.47 -15.13 18.81
CA TYR A 311 10.80 -15.55 19.28
C TYR A 311 11.89 -14.51 19.05
N VAL A 312 11.55 -13.40 18.39
CA VAL A 312 12.47 -12.32 18.04
C VAL A 312 11.93 -10.97 18.50
N LYS A 313 12.80 -10.15 19.09
CA LYS A 313 12.49 -8.79 19.51
C LYS A 313 13.54 -7.83 18.99
N VAL A 314 13.14 -6.88 18.14
CA VAL A 314 14.04 -5.81 17.66
C VAL A 314 14.23 -4.76 18.76
N LEU A 315 15.49 -4.48 19.10
CA LEU A 315 15.90 -3.49 20.07
C LEU A 315 16.27 -2.18 19.38
N GLU A 316 17.06 -2.25 18.31
CA GLU A 316 17.56 -1.10 17.53
C GLU A 316 17.58 -1.43 16.03
N PRO A 317 17.57 -0.42 15.13
CA PRO A 317 17.31 0.99 15.40
C PRO A 317 15.81 1.28 15.61
N GLU A 318 15.49 2.38 16.30
CA GLU A 318 14.12 2.71 16.72
C GLU A 318 13.15 2.86 15.53
N LYS A 319 13.66 3.29 14.36
CA LYS A 319 12.92 3.35 13.09
C LYS A 319 12.34 1.97 12.70
N ILE A 320 13.18 0.92 12.71
CA ILE A 320 12.79 -0.43 12.30
C ILE A 320 11.85 -1.05 13.33
N LYS A 321 12.17 -0.87 14.62
CA LYS A 321 11.32 -1.30 15.73
C LYS A 321 9.92 -0.70 15.65
N ASN A 322 9.80 0.61 15.41
CA ASN A 322 8.50 1.27 15.28
C ASN A 322 7.69 0.77 14.08
N GLU A 323 8.35 0.50 12.95
CA GLU A 323 7.67 -0.05 11.76
C GLU A 323 7.16 -1.48 12.00
N ILE A 324 7.94 -2.32 12.69
CA ILE A 324 7.51 -3.66 13.12
C ILE A 324 6.32 -3.56 14.08
N ILE A 325 6.41 -2.71 15.10
CA ILE A 325 5.31 -2.47 16.06
C ILE A 325 4.05 -2.02 15.32
N ARG A 326 4.18 -1.08 14.37
CA ARG A 326 3.06 -0.59 13.57
C ARG A 326 2.40 -1.74 12.79
N ARG A 327 3.18 -2.59 12.12
CA ARG A 327 2.65 -3.73 11.35
C ARG A 327 2.03 -4.81 12.22
N ILE A 328 2.65 -5.11 13.36
CA ILE A 328 2.09 -6.06 14.34
C ILE A 328 0.81 -5.49 14.93
N ARG A 329 0.75 -4.20 15.28
CA ARG A 329 -0.49 -3.54 15.74
C ARG A 329 -1.56 -3.65 14.68
N VAL A 330 -1.30 -3.28 13.42
CA VAL A 330 -2.27 -3.46 12.33
C VAL A 330 -2.73 -4.92 12.21
N ALA A 331 -1.83 -5.90 12.32
CA ALA A 331 -2.18 -7.32 12.22
C ALA A 331 -2.93 -7.86 13.46
N LEU A 332 -2.59 -7.40 14.66
CA LEU A 332 -3.26 -7.73 15.92
C LEU A 332 -4.59 -7.00 16.05
N ASP A 333 -4.68 -5.80 15.51
CA ASP A 333 -5.90 -5.05 15.33
C ASP A 333 -6.80 -5.90 14.43
N ILE A 334 -6.36 -6.28 13.22
CA ILE A 334 -7.10 -7.17 12.31
C ILE A 334 -7.56 -8.48 12.97
N ASN A 335 -6.73 -9.11 13.82
CA ASN A 335 -7.05 -10.39 14.48
C ASN A 335 -7.71 -10.25 15.87
N GLY A 336 -7.75 -9.05 16.44
CA GLY A 336 -8.21 -8.74 17.80
C GLY A 336 -9.50 -7.94 17.86
N PHE A 337 -10.09 -7.60 16.70
CA PHE A 337 -11.43 -7.04 16.68
C PHE A 337 -12.46 -8.11 17.02
N ASN A 338 -13.29 -7.82 18.04
CA ASN A 338 -14.60 -8.44 18.21
C ASN A 338 -15.48 -8.05 17.02
N VAL A 339 -15.23 -8.63 15.86
CA VAL A 339 -16.13 -8.60 14.71
C VAL A 339 -17.28 -9.53 15.06
N CYS A 340 -18.23 -9.02 15.82
CA CYS A 340 -19.44 -9.76 16.14
C CYS A 340 -20.34 -9.72 14.90
N ARG A 341 -20.49 -10.87 14.24
CA ARG A 341 -21.56 -11.08 13.26
C ARG A 341 -22.85 -11.34 14.01
N LYS A 342 -23.87 -10.51 13.82
CA LYS A 342 -25.23 -10.83 14.26
C LYS A 342 -25.91 -11.68 13.20
N ASP A 343 -26.70 -12.66 13.66
CA ASP A 343 -27.41 -13.64 12.83
C ASP A 343 -28.37 -12.94 11.85
N ASP A 344 -27.87 -12.77 10.61
CA ASP A 344 -28.57 -12.71 9.31
C ASP A 344 -27.62 -12.24 8.16
N ASN A 345 -26.29 -12.44 8.30
CA ASN A 345 -25.28 -12.20 7.24
C ASN A 345 -25.19 -10.77 6.64
N LYS A 346 -25.94 -9.77 7.12
CA LYS A 346 -26.08 -8.45 6.46
C LYS A 346 -25.40 -7.26 7.18
N MET A 347 -24.94 -7.42 8.42
CA MET A 347 -24.38 -6.31 9.20
C MET A 347 -23.26 -6.76 10.14
N ILE A 348 -22.18 -5.98 10.18
CA ILE A 348 -20.97 -6.19 10.97
C ILE A 348 -20.81 -5.03 11.95
N GLU A 349 -20.55 -5.32 13.23
CA GLU A 349 -20.16 -4.32 14.21
C GLU A 349 -18.63 -4.25 14.33
N ILE A 350 -18.06 -3.05 14.14
CA ILE A 350 -16.63 -2.79 14.32
C ILE A 350 -16.45 -1.90 15.55
N LYS A 351 -15.79 -2.43 16.57
CA LYS A 351 -15.61 -1.77 17.87
C LYS A 351 -14.22 -1.18 18.00
N GLY A 352 -14.14 0.12 18.28
CA GLY A 352 -12.93 0.81 18.69
C GLY A 352 -12.93 1.13 20.19
N LYS A 353 -11.97 1.96 20.61
CA LYS A 353 -11.76 2.34 22.02
C LYS A 353 -12.93 3.13 22.62
N TYR A 354 -13.54 4.05 21.86
CA TYR A 354 -14.58 4.94 22.37
C TYR A 354 -15.95 4.72 21.75
N ASN A 355 -16.03 4.10 20.56
CA ASN A 355 -17.29 3.89 19.86
C ASN A 355 -17.32 2.58 19.04
N THR A 356 -18.48 2.23 18.50
CA THR A 356 -18.74 1.09 17.61
C THR A 356 -19.45 1.57 16.34
N ALA A 357 -18.94 1.15 15.17
CA ALA A 357 -19.57 1.40 13.88
C ALA A 357 -20.41 0.21 13.43
N LYS A 358 -21.60 0.46 12.89
CA LYS A 358 -22.41 -0.55 12.17
C LYS A 358 -22.06 -0.52 10.69
N VAL A 359 -21.75 -1.67 10.09
CA VAL A 359 -21.28 -1.78 8.72
C VAL A 359 -22.15 -2.75 7.95
N TYR A 360 -22.86 -2.26 6.94
CA TYR A 360 -23.86 -3.04 6.19
C TYR A 360 -23.24 -3.75 4.97
N THR A 361 -22.31 -4.67 5.18
CA THR A 361 -21.71 -5.49 4.10
C THR A 361 -21.35 -6.87 4.63
N SER A 362 -21.27 -7.86 3.73
CA SER A 362 -20.80 -9.21 4.06
C SER A 362 -19.27 -9.37 3.96
N LYS A 363 -18.59 -8.49 3.22
CA LYS A 363 -17.14 -8.52 2.97
C LYS A 363 -16.51 -7.16 3.23
N LEU A 364 -15.36 -7.19 3.90
CA LEU A 364 -14.56 -6.01 4.22
C LEU A 364 -13.08 -6.23 3.91
N GLU A 365 -12.47 -5.23 3.29
CA GLU A 365 -11.02 -5.17 3.10
C GLU A 365 -10.33 -4.74 4.40
N PRO A 366 -9.12 -5.25 4.71
CA PRO A 366 -8.38 -4.88 5.91
C PRO A 366 -8.18 -3.36 6.07
N GLU A 367 -7.95 -2.64 4.97
CA GLU A 367 -7.77 -1.19 4.97
C GLU A 367 -9.04 -0.45 5.41
N VAL A 368 -10.22 -0.96 5.04
CA VAL A 368 -11.53 -0.40 5.44
C VAL A 368 -11.73 -0.57 6.94
N VAL A 369 -11.43 -1.77 7.46
CA VAL A 369 -11.51 -2.06 8.90
C VAL A 369 -10.59 -1.12 9.68
N ALA A 370 -9.33 -0.99 9.25
CA ALA A 370 -8.35 -0.11 9.91
C ALA A 370 -8.81 1.35 9.99
N GLN A 371 -9.40 1.89 8.91
CA GLN A 371 -9.93 3.26 8.91
C GLN A 371 -11.12 3.45 9.85
N ILE A 372 -12.05 2.48 9.88
CA ILE A 372 -13.22 2.53 10.78
C ILE A 372 -12.77 2.46 12.24
N VAL A 373 -11.79 1.61 12.54
CA VAL A 373 -11.24 1.46 13.89
C VAL A 373 -10.52 2.73 14.31
N GLU A 374 -9.65 3.29 13.46
CA GLU A 374 -8.95 4.53 13.78
C GLU A 374 -9.95 5.65 14.12
N LEU A 375 -11.07 5.74 13.40
CA LEU A 375 -12.15 6.67 13.73
C LEU A 375 -12.82 6.34 15.07
N CYS A 376 -13.17 5.08 15.31
CA CYS A 376 -13.82 4.63 16.56
C CYS A 376 -12.89 4.69 17.78
N ASN A 377 -11.58 4.83 17.55
CA ASN A 377 -10.55 5.04 18.56
C ASN A 377 -10.40 6.50 18.97
N GLN A 378 -11.12 7.43 18.35
CA GLN A 378 -11.13 8.84 18.75
C GLN A 378 -12.27 9.13 19.73
N ASP A 379 -11.97 9.88 20.79
CA ASP A 379 -12.91 10.21 21.86
C ASP A 379 -14.05 11.12 21.39
N PHE A 380 -13.80 12.00 20.42
CA PHE A 380 -14.82 12.89 19.87
C PHE A 380 -15.99 12.15 19.18
N CYS A 381 -15.80 10.87 18.83
CA CYS A 381 -16.83 10.02 18.23
C CYS A 381 -17.70 9.31 19.27
N LYS A 382 -17.41 9.39 20.57
CA LYS A 382 -17.99 8.51 21.62
C LYS A 382 -19.51 8.38 21.57
N ASP A 383 -20.22 9.49 21.36
CA ASP A 383 -21.69 9.53 21.41
C ASP A 383 -22.34 9.51 20.01
N SER A 384 -21.54 9.37 18.95
CA SER A 384 -22.01 9.41 17.57
C SER A 384 -22.55 8.06 17.10
N LYS A 385 -23.64 8.07 16.34
CA LYS A 385 -24.10 6.88 15.60
C LYS A 385 -23.37 6.76 14.27
N ILE A 386 -22.34 5.91 14.22
CA ILE A 386 -21.55 5.67 13.01
C ILE A 386 -22.15 4.50 12.23
N VAL A 387 -22.52 4.77 10.98
CA VAL A 387 -23.05 3.76 10.05
C VAL A 387 -22.30 3.82 8.73
N ILE A 388 -21.88 2.65 8.24
CA ILE A 388 -21.10 2.47 7.03
C ILE A 388 -21.93 1.68 6.00
N MET A 389 -22.07 2.26 4.82
CA MET A 389 -22.86 1.72 3.71
C MET A 389 -22.22 0.49 3.03
N PRO A 390 -22.99 -0.34 2.31
CA PRO A 390 -22.51 -1.56 1.65
C PRO A 390 -21.43 -1.36 0.58
N ASP A 391 -21.41 -0.19 -0.05
CA ASP A 391 -20.45 0.21 -1.08
C ASP A 391 -19.10 0.69 -0.53
N THR A 392 -18.89 0.49 0.79
CA THR A 392 -17.69 0.92 1.49
C THR A 392 -16.40 0.39 0.90
N HIS A 393 -15.41 1.29 0.84
CA HIS A 393 -14.05 1.03 0.42
C HIS A 393 -13.13 2.10 1.02
N ALA A 394 -11.81 1.86 0.99
CA ALA A 394 -10.84 2.77 1.58
C ALA A 394 -10.91 4.16 0.93
N GLY A 395 -11.00 5.19 1.76
CA GLY A 395 -11.08 6.59 1.33
C GLY A 395 -9.93 7.43 1.88
N LYS A 396 -9.88 8.72 1.54
CA LYS A 396 -8.95 9.65 2.19
C LYS A 396 -9.51 10.05 3.57
N GLY A 397 -8.76 9.76 4.63
CA GLY A 397 -9.12 10.06 6.03
C GLY A 397 -10.16 9.15 6.66
N CYS A 398 -11.26 8.89 5.96
CA CYS A 398 -12.30 7.94 6.38
C CYS A 398 -12.82 7.19 5.15
N VAL A 399 -13.43 6.02 5.39
CA VAL A 399 -13.99 5.14 4.37
C VAL A 399 -15.07 5.86 3.57
N ILE A 400 -15.19 5.51 2.29
CA ILE A 400 -16.36 5.87 1.48
C ILE A 400 -17.55 5.05 1.97
N GLY A 401 -18.78 5.57 1.87
CA GLY A 401 -19.96 4.98 2.48
C GLY A 401 -20.17 5.41 3.94
N PHE A 402 -19.39 6.35 4.45
CA PHE A 402 -19.49 6.80 5.84
C PHE A 402 -20.73 7.68 6.08
N THR A 403 -21.40 7.45 7.21
CA THR A 403 -22.40 8.36 7.77
C THR A 403 -22.28 8.49 9.29
N ALA A 404 -22.38 9.71 9.81
CA ALA A 404 -22.55 9.97 11.23
C ALA A 404 -23.01 11.41 11.49
N ASP A 405 -23.66 11.63 12.63
CA ASP A 405 -23.78 12.93 13.27
C ASP A 405 -22.66 13.07 14.32
N LEU A 406 -21.77 14.06 14.13
CA LEU A 406 -20.67 14.37 15.05
C LEU A 406 -20.99 15.55 16.00
N GLY A 407 -22.26 15.94 16.09
CA GLY A 407 -22.74 17.03 16.93
C GLY A 407 -22.17 18.38 16.52
N ASP A 408 -21.47 19.04 17.44
CA ASP A 408 -20.87 20.36 17.25
C ASP A 408 -19.55 20.34 16.46
N LYS A 409 -19.13 19.17 15.96
CA LYS A 409 -17.88 18.97 15.23
C LYS A 409 -18.12 18.69 13.76
N VAL A 410 -17.22 19.19 12.92
CA VAL A 410 -17.18 18.86 11.49
C VAL A 410 -15.74 18.57 11.07
N ILE A 411 -15.54 17.48 10.34
CA ILE A 411 -14.24 17.11 9.76
C ILE A 411 -14.30 17.31 8.24
N PRO A 412 -13.75 18.41 7.69
CA PRO A 412 -13.84 18.71 6.24
C PRO A 412 -13.34 17.57 5.36
N ASN A 413 -12.28 16.89 5.78
CA ASN A 413 -11.72 15.75 5.03
C ASN A 413 -12.61 14.49 5.07
N ILE A 414 -13.47 14.33 6.09
CA ILE A 414 -14.49 13.28 6.09
C ILE A 414 -15.58 13.62 5.09
N VAL A 415 -16.10 14.86 5.04
CA VAL A 415 -17.09 15.27 4.01
C VAL A 415 -16.57 14.99 2.59
N GLY A 416 -15.28 15.23 2.38
CA GLY A 416 -14.58 14.91 1.14
C GLY A 416 -14.22 16.14 0.32
N VAL A 417 -13.27 15.95 -0.60
CA VAL A 417 -12.73 17.04 -1.44
C VAL A 417 -13.64 17.45 -2.59
N ASP A 418 -14.62 16.62 -2.96
CA ASP A 418 -15.60 16.95 -4.00
C ASP A 418 -16.96 17.23 -3.36
N ILE A 419 -17.04 18.35 -2.63
CA ILE A 419 -18.24 18.78 -1.91
C ILE A 419 -19.41 18.92 -2.90
N GLY A 420 -20.57 18.38 -2.58
CA GLY A 420 -21.76 18.43 -3.42
C GLY A 420 -21.71 17.51 -4.65
N CYS A 421 -20.73 16.61 -4.74
CA CYS A 421 -20.72 15.56 -5.76
C CYS A 421 -22.04 14.77 -5.72
N GLY A 422 -22.62 14.53 -6.88
CA GLY A 422 -23.95 13.95 -6.98
C GLY A 422 -24.40 13.71 -8.41
N MET A 423 -25.60 13.18 -8.54
CA MET A 423 -26.25 12.87 -9.82
C MET A 423 -27.42 13.82 -10.03
N THR A 424 -27.60 14.30 -11.26
CA THR A 424 -28.84 14.89 -11.75
C THR A 424 -29.46 13.92 -12.73
N THR A 425 -30.68 13.47 -12.43
CA THR A 425 -31.41 12.47 -13.22
C THR A 425 -32.63 13.10 -13.85
N ILE A 426 -32.73 13.03 -15.17
CA ILE A 426 -33.74 13.70 -15.98
C ILE A 426 -34.50 12.66 -16.78
N GLU A 427 -35.82 12.66 -16.66
CA GLU A 427 -36.70 11.76 -17.40
C GLU A 427 -37.11 12.42 -18.72
N LEU A 428 -36.67 11.86 -19.84
CA LEU A 428 -36.94 12.39 -21.18
C LEU A 428 -38.17 11.74 -21.84
N GLY A 429 -38.67 10.65 -21.26
CA GLY A 429 -39.80 9.87 -21.78
C GLY A 429 -39.41 8.98 -22.98
N LYS A 430 -40.41 8.55 -23.74
CA LYS A 430 -40.22 7.68 -24.92
C LYS A 430 -39.79 8.49 -26.13
N ILE A 431 -38.48 8.66 -26.27
CA ILE A 431 -37.88 9.40 -27.38
C ILE A 431 -36.76 8.59 -28.01
N ASN A 432 -36.58 8.76 -29.32
CA ASN A 432 -35.42 8.20 -30.02
C ASN A 432 -34.32 9.26 -30.09
N ILE A 433 -33.12 8.93 -29.61
CA ILE A 433 -31.96 9.81 -29.62
C ILE A 433 -30.88 9.21 -30.51
N ASP A 434 -30.38 10.02 -31.44
CA ASP A 434 -29.16 9.73 -32.17
C ASP A 434 -27.95 9.82 -31.22
N LEU A 435 -27.38 8.66 -30.89
CA LEU A 435 -26.32 8.53 -29.90
C LEU A 435 -24.98 9.09 -30.40
N GLU A 436 -24.72 9.04 -31.71
CA GLU A 436 -23.51 9.59 -32.30
C GLU A 436 -23.56 11.12 -32.26
N LYS A 437 -24.69 11.70 -32.68
CA LYS A 437 -24.92 13.14 -32.57
C LYS A 437 -24.85 13.62 -31.12
N LEU A 438 -25.35 12.84 -30.17
CA LEU A 438 -25.22 13.16 -28.74
C LEU A 438 -23.75 13.20 -28.30
N ASP A 439 -22.94 12.22 -28.71
CA ASP A 439 -21.51 12.18 -28.38
C ASP A 439 -20.78 13.41 -28.90
N GLU A 440 -21.04 13.79 -30.16
CA GLU A 440 -20.49 15.00 -30.76
C GLU A 440 -20.88 16.26 -29.98
N ILE A 441 -22.16 16.38 -29.58
CA ILE A 441 -22.65 17.51 -28.78
C ILE A 441 -21.92 17.56 -27.44
N ILE A 442 -21.83 16.45 -26.72
CA ILE A 442 -21.18 16.41 -25.40
C ILE A 442 -19.71 16.79 -25.54
N ARG A 443 -18.97 16.17 -26.47
CA ARG A 443 -17.55 16.45 -26.69
C ARG A 443 -17.27 17.89 -27.09
N LYS A 444 -18.17 18.50 -27.87
CA LYS A 444 -17.99 19.86 -28.37
C LYS A 444 -18.38 20.94 -27.35
N TYR A 445 -19.41 20.70 -26.56
CA TYR A 445 -20.03 21.76 -25.73
C TYR A 445 -19.90 21.54 -24.22
N VAL A 446 -19.48 20.37 -23.75
CA VAL A 446 -19.29 20.06 -22.34
C VAL A 446 -17.81 19.75 -22.09
N PRO A 447 -17.01 20.72 -21.62
CA PRO A 447 -15.61 20.47 -21.28
C PRO A 447 -15.49 19.39 -20.20
N SER A 448 -14.52 18.49 -20.39
CA SER A 448 -14.24 17.37 -19.48
C SER A 448 -12.77 17.36 -19.04
N GLY A 449 -12.44 16.51 -18.06
CA GLY A 449 -11.09 16.36 -17.55
C GLY A 449 -10.61 17.63 -16.84
N MET A 450 -9.50 18.18 -17.34
CA MET A 450 -8.91 19.45 -16.86
C MET A 450 -9.35 20.66 -17.70
N SER A 451 -10.21 20.49 -18.69
CA SER A 451 -10.68 21.60 -19.54
C SER A 451 -11.80 22.39 -18.86
N VAL A 452 -11.92 23.67 -19.22
CA VAL A 452 -12.97 24.58 -18.76
C VAL A 452 -13.49 25.39 -19.94
N HIS A 453 -14.63 26.06 -19.80
CA HIS A 453 -15.15 26.95 -20.84
C HIS A 453 -14.21 28.12 -21.12
N GLU A 454 -14.19 28.63 -22.34
CA GLU A 454 -13.40 29.82 -22.70
C GLU A 454 -13.84 31.05 -21.89
N GLY A 455 -15.15 31.18 -21.68
CA GLY A 455 -15.80 32.23 -20.91
C GLY A 455 -16.64 31.69 -19.75
N ARG A 456 -17.30 32.57 -19.02
CA ARG A 456 -18.25 32.18 -17.98
C ARG A 456 -19.58 31.80 -18.64
N SER A 457 -19.99 30.55 -18.50
CA SER A 457 -21.29 30.07 -19.01
C SER A 457 -22.45 30.63 -18.21
N VAL A 458 -22.28 30.71 -16.88
CA VAL A 458 -23.27 31.24 -15.93
C VAL A 458 -22.55 32.11 -14.89
N LYS A 459 -23.23 33.15 -14.39
CA LYS A 459 -22.74 33.96 -13.27
C LYS A 459 -23.19 33.30 -11.96
N PHE A 460 -22.26 33.13 -11.03
CA PHE A 460 -22.50 32.63 -9.68
C PHE A 460 -21.94 33.66 -8.69
N ASN A 461 -22.82 34.52 -8.15
CA ASN A 461 -22.42 35.68 -7.35
C ASN A 461 -22.05 35.28 -5.91
N GLU A 462 -22.71 34.23 -5.43
CA GLU A 462 -22.58 33.56 -4.14
C GLU A 462 -21.14 33.08 -3.90
N LEU A 463 -20.35 32.89 -4.97
CA LEU A 463 -18.92 32.61 -4.86
C LEU A 463 -18.19 33.65 -3.97
N LYS A 464 -18.59 34.92 -4.03
CA LYS A 464 -17.97 36.00 -3.25
C LYS A 464 -18.42 36.02 -1.78
N GLU A 465 -19.44 35.25 -1.44
CA GLU A 465 -20.01 35.14 -0.10
C GLU A 465 -19.32 34.05 0.73
N LEU A 466 -18.42 33.29 0.11
CA LEU A 466 -17.54 32.35 0.82
C LEU A 466 -16.67 33.10 1.83
N TYR A 467 -16.67 32.65 3.08
CA TYR A 467 -15.76 33.16 4.10
C TYR A 467 -14.29 32.96 3.70
N CYS A 468 -13.98 31.85 3.04
CA CYS A 468 -12.64 31.57 2.52
C CYS A 468 -12.39 32.13 1.11
N TYR A 469 -13.25 33.00 0.57
CA TYR A 469 -13.13 33.49 -0.82
C TYR A 469 -11.74 34.05 -1.16
N ARG A 470 -11.13 34.78 -0.21
CA ARG A 470 -9.80 35.39 -0.40
C ARG A 470 -8.65 34.40 -0.43
N ASP A 471 -8.86 33.19 0.10
CA ASP A 471 -7.87 32.12 0.12
C ASP A 471 -7.98 31.21 -1.11
N LEU A 472 -9.03 31.37 -1.92
CA LEU A 472 -9.19 30.64 -3.17
C LEU A 472 -8.17 31.07 -4.24
N LYS A 473 -7.62 30.08 -4.93
CA LYS A 473 -6.73 30.23 -6.08
C LYS A 473 -7.49 30.08 -7.38
N ASN A 474 -7.10 30.88 -8.37
CA ASN A 474 -7.65 30.82 -9.73
C ASN A 474 -9.18 30.96 -9.80
N THR A 475 -9.77 31.91 -9.09
CA THR A 475 -11.23 32.14 -9.05
C THR A 475 -11.86 32.29 -10.44
N LYS A 476 -11.18 32.94 -11.39
CA LYS A 476 -11.62 33.01 -12.80
C LYS A 476 -11.81 31.63 -13.43
N ARG A 477 -10.94 30.67 -13.12
CA ARG A 477 -11.06 29.29 -13.61
C ARG A 477 -12.23 28.58 -12.94
N ILE A 478 -12.46 28.82 -11.65
CA ILE A 478 -13.63 28.31 -10.94
C ILE A 478 -14.91 28.80 -11.63
N GLU A 479 -15.06 30.11 -11.88
CA GLU A 479 -16.24 30.64 -12.58
C GLU A 479 -16.44 30.03 -13.99
N LYS A 480 -15.35 29.72 -14.71
CA LYS A 480 -15.39 29.06 -16.03
C LYS A 480 -15.65 27.55 -15.97
N SER A 481 -15.63 26.95 -14.77
CA SER A 481 -15.82 25.51 -14.59
C SER A 481 -17.29 25.10 -14.42
N ILE A 482 -18.23 26.05 -14.36
CA ILE A 482 -19.68 25.75 -14.35
C ILE A 482 -20.09 25.22 -15.72
N GLY A 483 -20.80 24.10 -15.75
CA GLY A 483 -21.13 23.37 -16.98
C GLY A 483 -20.00 22.47 -17.48
N THR A 484 -19.14 21.95 -16.60
CA THR A 484 -18.02 21.06 -16.97
C THR A 484 -18.12 19.72 -16.21
N LEU A 485 -17.81 18.64 -16.91
CA LEU A 485 -17.93 17.29 -16.36
C LEU A 485 -16.83 17.01 -15.34
N GLY A 486 -15.59 17.26 -15.75
CA GLY A 486 -14.41 16.81 -15.03
C GLY A 486 -13.90 15.44 -15.40
N GLY A 487 -13.08 14.86 -14.52
CA GLY A 487 -12.50 13.53 -14.66
C GLY A 487 -12.70 12.70 -13.40
N GLY A 488 -12.08 11.51 -13.35
CA GLY A 488 -12.33 10.54 -12.29
C GLY A 488 -13.62 9.75 -12.56
N ASN A 489 -14.48 9.61 -11.55
CA ASN A 489 -15.73 8.85 -11.66
C ASN A 489 -16.90 9.66 -12.23
N HIS A 490 -16.68 10.91 -12.65
CA HIS A 490 -17.72 11.76 -13.26
C HIS A 490 -18.08 11.26 -14.66
N PHE A 491 -19.38 11.23 -14.97
CA PHE A 491 -19.89 10.69 -16.24
C PHE A 491 -21.20 11.36 -16.70
N ILE A 492 -21.51 11.18 -17.98
CA ILE A 492 -22.81 11.48 -18.58
C ILE A 492 -23.31 10.19 -19.24
N GLU A 493 -24.55 9.81 -18.95
CA GLU A 493 -25.12 8.54 -19.41
C GLU A 493 -26.55 8.75 -19.93
N LEU A 494 -26.88 8.13 -21.06
CA LEU A 494 -28.29 7.87 -21.38
C LEU A 494 -28.63 6.45 -21.00
N ASN A 495 -29.75 6.35 -20.32
CA ASN A 495 -30.29 5.16 -19.74
C ASN A 495 -31.67 4.88 -20.29
N LYS A 496 -32.03 3.60 -20.33
CA LYS A 496 -33.33 3.11 -20.76
C LYS A 496 -33.93 2.22 -19.66
N ASP A 497 -35.20 2.43 -19.33
CA ASP A 497 -35.94 1.52 -18.45
C ASP A 497 -36.61 0.37 -19.23
N ASP A 498 -37.31 -0.50 -18.51
CA ASP A 498 -38.06 -1.64 -19.02
C ASP A 498 -39.30 -1.26 -19.85
N GLU A 499 -39.74 -0.01 -19.80
CA GLU A 499 -40.86 0.55 -20.55
C GLU A 499 -40.42 1.41 -21.74
N ASP A 500 -39.12 1.36 -22.08
CA ASP A 500 -38.47 2.16 -23.13
C ASP A 500 -38.40 3.68 -22.88
N ASN A 501 -38.60 4.15 -21.65
CA ASN A 501 -38.36 5.56 -21.33
C ASN A 501 -36.85 5.83 -21.23
N ILE A 502 -36.44 6.98 -21.74
CA ILE A 502 -35.05 7.42 -21.74
C ILE A 502 -34.79 8.38 -20.58
N TYR A 503 -33.66 8.21 -19.92
CA TYR A 503 -33.19 9.05 -18.82
C TYR A 503 -31.78 9.57 -19.12
N LEU A 504 -31.56 10.86 -18.86
CA LEU A 504 -30.22 11.46 -18.86
C LEU A 504 -29.73 11.56 -17.42
N VAL A 505 -28.57 10.97 -17.15
CA VAL A 505 -27.92 11.00 -15.83
C VAL A 505 -26.59 11.70 -15.97
N ILE A 506 -26.38 12.74 -15.16
CA ILE A 506 -25.12 13.51 -15.11
C ILE A 506 -24.54 13.41 -13.71
N HIS A 507 -23.35 12.81 -13.59
CA HIS A 507 -22.61 12.72 -12.33
C HIS A 507 -21.42 13.68 -12.35
N SER A 508 -21.48 14.71 -11.51
CA SER A 508 -20.38 15.65 -11.29
C SER A 508 -20.52 16.37 -9.94
N GLY A 509 -19.54 17.19 -9.58
CA GLY A 509 -19.47 17.91 -8.31
C GLY A 509 -19.06 19.37 -8.44
N SER A 510 -18.49 19.91 -7.36
CA SER A 510 -18.12 21.33 -7.25
C SER A 510 -16.76 21.66 -7.89
N ARG A 511 -16.16 20.68 -8.60
CA ARG A 511 -14.90 20.85 -9.33
C ARG A 511 -13.79 21.30 -8.36
N ASN A 512 -12.93 22.22 -8.80
CA ASN A 512 -11.83 22.72 -7.97
C ASN A 512 -12.29 23.66 -6.83
N LEU A 513 -13.57 24.07 -6.80
CA LEU A 513 -14.07 24.91 -5.71
C LEU A 513 -14.14 24.11 -4.41
N GLY A 514 -14.90 23.01 -4.39
CA GLY A 514 -15.04 22.18 -3.19
C GLY A 514 -13.72 21.63 -2.70
N LYS A 515 -12.80 21.29 -3.61
CA LYS A 515 -11.45 20.83 -3.26
C LYS A 515 -10.71 21.88 -2.44
N GLN A 516 -10.67 23.11 -2.92
CA GLN A 516 -9.97 24.18 -2.23
C GLN A 516 -10.63 24.53 -0.90
N VAL A 517 -11.97 24.59 -0.86
CA VAL A 517 -12.72 24.82 0.39
C VAL A 517 -12.39 23.72 1.41
N ALA A 518 -12.49 22.44 1.03
CA ALA A 518 -12.16 21.33 1.92
C ALA A 518 -10.70 21.40 2.42
N GLU A 519 -9.73 21.68 1.54
CA GLU A 519 -8.31 21.78 1.92
C GLU A 519 -8.02 22.97 2.85
N ILE A 520 -8.62 24.14 2.59
CA ILE A 520 -8.46 25.34 3.42
C ILE A 520 -8.99 25.05 4.84
N TYR A 521 -10.21 24.55 4.94
CA TYR A 521 -10.84 24.28 6.23
C TYR A 521 -10.20 23.08 6.96
N GLN A 522 -9.68 22.09 6.25
CA GLN A 522 -8.91 21.01 6.89
C GLN A 522 -7.61 21.54 7.51
N ASN A 523 -6.92 22.47 6.86
CA ASN A 523 -5.73 23.09 7.44
C ASN A 523 -6.07 23.90 8.70
N ILE A 524 -7.19 24.63 8.69
CA ILE A 524 -7.70 25.33 9.88
C ILE A 524 -7.99 24.32 10.99
N ALA A 525 -8.63 23.20 10.69
CA ALA A 525 -8.92 22.14 11.67
C ALA A 525 -7.64 21.58 12.30
N ILE A 526 -6.61 21.31 11.49
CA ILE A 526 -5.31 20.83 11.97
C ILE A 526 -4.67 21.86 12.93
N ASP A 527 -4.70 23.15 12.57
CA ASP A 527 -4.13 24.20 13.41
C ASP A 527 -4.90 24.33 14.74
N LEU A 528 -6.23 24.30 14.72
CA LEU A 528 -7.06 24.34 15.94
C LEU A 528 -6.82 23.13 16.84
N CYS A 529 -6.81 21.91 16.29
CA CYS A 529 -6.49 20.70 17.03
C CYS A 529 -5.03 20.63 17.53
N SER A 530 -4.16 21.52 17.04
CA SER A 530 -2.78 21.70 17.53
C SER A 530 -2.67 22.76 18.64
N GLY A 531 -3.79 23.34 19.09
CA GLY A 531 -3.79 24.39 20.12
C GLY A 531 -3.49 25.79 19.62
N LYS A 532 -3.56 26.04 18.30
CA LYS A 532 -3.23 27.35 17.69
C LYS A 532 -4.41 28.32 17.67
N GLU A 533 -5.30 28.25 18.65
CA GLU A 533 -6.48 29.13 18.73
C GLU A 533 -6.06 30.60 18.89
N ASP A 534 -5.12 30.88 19.80
CA ASP A 534 -4.54 32.22 20.02
C ASP A 534 -3.85 32.78 18.78
N TYR A 535 -3.24 31.93 17.94
CA TYR A 535 -2.66 32.36 16.67
C TYR A 535 -3.71 32.99 15.76
N PHE A 536 -4.91 32.42 15.66
CA PHE A 536 -5.96 32.99 14.81
C PHE A 536 -6.47 34.32 15.35
N GLU A 537 -6.60 34.47 16.67
CA GLU A 537 -7.00 35.75 17.28
C GLU A 537 -5.95 36.84 17.06
N LYS A 538 -4.67 36.51 17.27
CA LYS A 538 -3.54 37.41 17.00
C LYS A 538 -3.45 37.77 15.52
N LYS A 539 -3.66 36.80 14.62
CA LYS A 539 -3.71 37.01 13.17
C LYS A 539 -4.79 38.01 12.79
N ASP A 540 -6.01 37.86 13.30
CA ASP A 540 -7.13 38.76 12.97
C ASP A 540 -6.86 40.19 13.47
N LYS A 541 -6.41 40.33 14.73
CA LYS A 541 -6.00 41.63 15.31
C LYS A 541 -4.90 42.31 14.51
N LEU A 542 -3.86 41.56 14.11
CA LEU A 542 -2.74 42.06 13.32
C LEU A 542 -3.21 42.56 11.96
N ILE A 543 -4.07 41.79 11.28
CA ILE A 543 -4.61 42.18 9.97
C ILE A 543 -5.44 43.47 10.08
N GLU A 544 -6.31 43.58 11.09
CA GLU A 544 -7.13 44.78 11.31
C GLU A 544 -6.28 46.00 11.63
N GLU A 545 -5.31 45.86 12.53
CA GLU A 545 -4.40 46.93 12.92
C GLU A 545 -3.59 47.45 11.72
N TYR A 546 -2.98 46.54 10.95
CA TYR A 546 -2.17 46.92 9.80
C TYR A 546 -3.01 47.51 8.65
N LYS A 547 -4.27 47.07 8.49
CA LYS A 547 -5.21 47.70 7.57
C LYS A 547 -5.57 49.11 8.01
N ARG A 548 -5.82 49.33 9.32
CA ARG A 548 -6.10 50.65 9.89
C ARG A 548 -4.92 51.61 9.71
N GLN A 549 -3.69 51.11 9.82
CA GLN A 549 -2.46 51.87 9.61
C GLN A 549 -2.09 52.06 8.12
N GLY A 550 -2.87 51.54 7.16
CA GLY A 550 -2.56 51.61 5.73
C GLY A 550 -1.39 50.72 5.28
N LYS A 551 -0.81 49.91 6.15
CA LYS A 551 0.38 49.07 5.92
C LYS A 551 0.06 47.70 5.30
N ARG A 552 -0.81 47.66 4.29
CA ARG A 552 -1.29 46.39 3.70
C ARG A 552 -0.19 45.49 3.13
N LYS A 553 0.87 46.09 2.58
CA LYS A 553 2.01 45.35 1.99
C LYS A 553 2.86 44.58 3.02
N LEU A 554 2.81 44.97 4.29
CA LEU A 554 3.63 44.35 5.37
C LEU A 554 2.88 43.22 6.11
N ILE A 555 1.59 43.04 5.83
CA ILE A 555 0.76 42.05 6.53
C ILE A 555 1.30 40.64 6.29
N GLU A 556 1.65 40.30 5.05
CA GLU A 556 2.04 38.93 4.71
C GLU A 556 3.33 38.50 5.44
N ASP A 557 4.34 39.37 5.47
CA ASP A 557 5.62 39.08 6.14
C ASP A 557 5.43 38.96 7.66
N LYS A 558 4.61 39.83 8.24
CA LYS A 558 4.29 39.78 9.68
C LYS A 558 3.48 38.56 10.06
N LEU A 559 2.58 38.09 9.20
CA LEU A 559 1.88 36.82 9.40
C LEU A 559 2.82 35.62 9.32
N LYS A 560 3.84 35.65 8.44
CA LYS A 560 4.87 34.60 8.39
C LYS A 560 5.70 34.55 9.67
N GLU A 561 6.08 35.72 10.21
CA GLU A 561 6.79 35.81 11.49
C GLU A 561 5.94 35.26 12.64
N LEU A 562 4.68 35.72 12.76
CA LEU A 562 3.75 35.24 13.78
C LEU A 562 3.53 33.72 13.70
N LYS A 563 3.49 33.15 12.49
CA LYS A 563 3.30 31.71 12.30
C LYS A 563 4.48 30.89 12.84
N LYS A 564 5.72 31.39 12.75
CA LYS A 564 6.91 30.68 13.22
C LYS A 564 6.85 30.36 14.71
N GLU A 565 6.18 31.19 15.51
CA GLU A 565 5.99 30.96 16.95
C GLU A 565 5.18 29.68 17.27
N TYR A 566 4.50 29.10 16.28
CA TYR A 566 3.60 27.95 16.43
C TYR A 566 3.98 26.74 15.55
N ASP A 567 5.14 26.77 14.87
CA ASP A 567 5.51 25.74 13.88
C ASP A 567 5.74 24.35 14.51
N ASP A 568 6.18 24.28 15.77
CA ASP A 568 6.46 23.02 16.47
C ASP A 568 5.21 22.34 17.07
N MET A 569 4.05 23.01 17.06
CA MET A 569 2.82 22.47 17.60
C MET A 569 2.22 21.38 16.69
N LYS A 570 1.89 20.23 17.29
CA LYS A 570 1.32 19.07 16.59
C LYS A 570 -0.13 18.85 17.02
N PRO A 571 -0.98 18.33 16.13
CA PRO A 571 -2.38 18.09 16.46
C PRO A 571 -2.51 16.93 17.45
N SER A 572 -3.50 17.05 18.34
CA SER A 572 -3.86 16.01 19.31
C SER A 572 -4.50 14.78 18.66
N TYR A 573 -4.95 14.92 17.42
CA TYR A 573 -5.62 13.90 16.62
C TYR A 573 -4.84 13.63 15.32
N PRO A 574 -5.05 12.48 14.66
CA PRO A 574 -4.57 12.29 13.29
C PRO A 574 -4.99 13.47 12.40
N LYS A 575 -4.07 13.97 11.56
CA LYS A 575 -4.30 15.17 10.72
C LYS A 575 -5.58 15.06 9.88
N GLU A 576 -5.89 13.87 9.41
CA GLU A 576 -7.05 13.58 8.57
C GLU A 576 -8.38 13.57 9.33
N LEU A 577 -8.34 13.49 10.67
CA LEU A 577 -9.49 13.44 11.58
C LEU A 577 -9.62 14.72 12.44
N CYS A 578 -8.76 15.72 12.24
CA CYS A 578 -8.88 17.01 12.89
C CYS A 578 -10.19 17.70 12.47
N PHE A 579 -10.88 18.32 13.43
CA PHE A 579 -12.23 18.85 13.27
C PHE A 579 -12.31 20.37 13.54
N LEU A 580 -13.40 20.97 13.08
CA LEU A 580 -13.80 22.35 13.36
C LEU A 580 -14.97 22.35 14.35
N THR A 581 -14.98 23.34 15.24
CA THR A 581 -16.07 23.66 16.17
C THR A 581 -16.37 25.16 16.14
N GLY A 582 -17.48 25.57 16.80
CA GLY A 582 -17.86 26.97 16.99
C GLY A 582 -17.87 27.79 15.69
N LYS A 583 -17.28 29.00 15.74
CA LYS A 583 -17.26 29.95 14.60
C LYS A 583 -16.66 29.36 13.31
N TYR A 584 -15.68 28.45 13.43
CA TYR A 584 -15.04 27.86 12.25
C TYR A 584 -15.89 26.77 11.61
N ARG A 585 -16.65 26.02 12.42
CA ARG A 585 -17.68 25.10 11.92
C ARG A 585 -18.75 25.86 11.15
N GLU A 586 -19.26 26.96 11.71
CA GLU A 586 -20.30 27.77 11.04
C GLU A 586 -19.83 28.32 9.70
N LYS A 587 -18.61 28.87 9.64
CA LYS A 587 -18.00 29.33 8.39
C LYS A 587 -17.83 28.21 7.37
N TYR A 588 -17.36 27.04 7.80
CA TYR A 588 -17.23 25.88 6.91
C TYR A 588 -18.59 25.44 6.37
N LEU A 589 -19.61 25.36 7.22
CA LEU A 589 -20.94 24.94 6.82
C LEU A 589 -21.55 25.92 5.80
N ASN A 590 -21.41 27.23 6.01
CA ASN A 590 -21.78 28.24 5.01
C ASN A 590 -21.08 27.98 3.66
N ASP A 591 -19.76 27.83 3.70
CA ASP A 591 -18.96 27.68 2.48
C ASP A 591 -19.21 26.36 1.76
N MET A 592 -19.50 25.29 2.53
CA MET A 592 -19.94 24.00 2.02
C MET A 592 -21.33 24.10 1.37
N ASN A 593 -22.27 24.89 1.91
CA ASN A 593 -23.57 25.12 1.27
C ASN A 593 -23.41 25.75 -0.12
N ILE A 594 -22.61 26.82 -0.20
CA ILE A 594 -22.31 27.49 -1.48
C ILE A 594 -21.64 26.51 -2.47
N CYS A 595 -20.76 25.61 -1.99
CA CYS A 595 -20.19 24.56 -2.83
C CYS A 595 -21.26 23.58 -3.36
N GLN A 596 -22.27 23.24 -2.56
CA GLN A 596 -23.36 22.37 -2.99
C GLN A 596 -24.24 23.02 -4.05
N GLU A 597 -24.58 24.30 -3.88
CA GLU A 597 -25.30 25.11 -4.86
C GLU A 597 -24.52 25.20 -6.18
N TYR A 598 -23.20 25.45 -6.09
CA TYR A 598 -22.31 25.44 -7.25
C TYR A 598 -22.32 24.08 -7.96
N ALA A 599 -22.27 22.97 -7.21
CA ALA A 599 -22.26 21.62 -7.79
C ALA A 599 -23.59 21.29 -8.49
N ALA A 600 -24.73 21.68 -7.90
CA ALA A 600 -26.05 21.54 -8.51
C ALA A 600 -26.12 22.37 -9.80
N LEU A 601 -25.76 23.66 -9.75
CA LEU A 601 -25.73 24.54 -10.91
C LEU A 601 -24.81 24.01 -12.01
N ASN A 602 -23.67 23.42 -11.66
CA ASN A 602 -22.76 22.80 -12.62
C ASN A 602 -23.44 21.67 -13.41
N ARG A 603 -24.14 20.75 -12.72
CA ARG A 603 -24.85 19.63 -13.37
C ARG A 603 -26.04 20.10 -14.19
N GLU A 604 -26.83 21.02 -13.64
CA GLU A 604 -27.99 21.59 -14.32
C GLU A 604 -27.57 22.35 -15.57
N THR A 605 -26.47 23.11 -15.53
CA THR A 605 -25.92 23.79 -16.71
C THR A 605 -25.49 22.81 -17.79
N MET A 606 -24.85 21.69 -17.42
CA MET A 606 -24.51 20.63 -18.40
C MET A 606 -25.76 20.03 -19.03
N ALA A 607 -26.78 19.70 -18.22
CA ALA A 607 -28.05 19.19 -18.72
C ALA A 607 -28.70 20.18 -19.69
N ASP A 608 -28.76 21.46 -19.33
CA ASP A 608 -29.37 22.51 -20.14
C ASP A 608 -28.62 22.71 -21.47
N ILE A 609 -27.28 22.63 -21.48
CA ILE A 609 -26.46 22.65 -22.70
C ILE A 609 -26.81 21.47 -23.61
N ILE A 610 -26.83 20.26 -23.07
CA ILE A 610 -27.08 19.02 -23.82
C ILE A 610 -28.51 19.04 -24.40
N LEU A 611 -29.52 19.31 -23.58
CA LEU A 611 -30.93 19.30 -23.98
C LEU A 611 -31.22 20.39 -25.03
N LYS A 612 -30.68 21.60 -24.87
CA LYS A 612 -30.87 22.67 -25.86
C LYS A 612 -30.27 22.32 -27.21
N LYS A 613 -29.08 21.71 -27.23
CA LYS A 613 -28.40 21.33 -28.49
C LYS A 613 -28.99 20.09 -29.15
N LEU A 614 -29.46 19.14 -28.35
CA LEU A 614 -30.02 17.89 -28.84
C LEU A 614 -31.45 18.07 -29.36
N MET A 615 -32.27 18.82 -28.63
CA MET A 615 -33.73 18.86 -28.83
C MET A 615 -34.35 20.26 -28.70
N GLY A 616 -33.55 21.31 -28.51
CA GLY A 616 -34.07 22.69 -28.43
C GLY A 616 -34.85 23.01 -27.14
N LYS A 617 -34.78 22.14 -26.14
CA LYS A 617 -35.53 22.25 -24.88
C LYS A 617 -34.62 22.58 -23.70
N SER A 618 -35.15 23.28 -22.71
CA SER A 618 -34.51 23.51 -21.42
C SER A 618 -34.78 22.36 -20.44
N LEU A 619 -33.86 22.15 -19.49
CA LEU A 619 -34.02 21.27 -18.33
C LEU A 619 -35.36 21.47 -17.61
N LYS A 620 -35.85 22.71 -17.52
CA LYS A 620 -37.11 23.04 -16.84
C LYS A 620 -38.35 22.44 -17.49
N GLU A 621 -38.26 21.98 -18.73
CA GLU A 621 -39.35 21.33 -19.45
C GLU A 621 -39.46 19.83 -19.11
N PHE A 622 -38.56 19.30 -18.28
CA PHE A 622 -38.50 17.89 -17.91
C PHE A 622 -38.66 17.69 -16.41
N SER A 623 -39.14 16.50 -16.03
CA SER A 623 -39.05 16.04 -14.64
C SER A 623 -37.61 15.63 -14.34
N TYR A 624 -37.04 16.18 -13.28
CA TYR A 624 -35.69 15.83 -12.85
C TYR A 624 -35.54 15.94 -11.34
N PHE A 625 -34.54 15.25 -10.80
CA PHE A 625 -34.17 15.32 -9.39
C PHE A 625 -32.66 15.18 -9.20
N ASN A 626 -32.18 15.59 -8.04
CA ASN A 626 -30.78 15.54 -7.66
C ASN A 626 -30.56 14.50 -6.55
N THR A 627 -29.46 13.74 -6.61
CA THR A 627 -29.02 12.83 -5.55
C THR A 627 -27.57 13.15 -5.19
N VAL A 628 -27.33 13.77 -4.03
CA VAL A 628 -26.00 14.22 -3.58
C VAL A 628 -25.39 13.21 -2.61
N HIS A 629 -24.07 12.98 -2.69
CA HIS A 629 -23.37 11.96 -1.90
C HIS A 629 -22.14 12.40 -1.10
N ASN A 630 -21.72 13.67 -1.18
CA ASN A 630 -20.63 14.22 -0.36
C ASN A 630 -21.03 15.57 0.26
N TYR A 631 -21.58 15.55 1.47
CA TYR A 631 -22.10 16.76 2.13
C TYR A 631 -22.45 16.51 3.60
N ILE A 632 -22.78 17.59 4.31
CA ILE A 632 -23.50 17.53 5.58
C ILE A 632 -24.89 18.10 5.32
N ASN A 633 -25.91 17.34 5.68
CA ASN A 633 -27.27 17.80 5.54
C ASN A 633 -27.64 18.70 6.73
N PHE A 634 -28.05 19.94 6.45
CA PHE A 634 -28.41 20.92 7.46
C PHE A 634 -29.63 20.55 8.30
N LYS A 635 -30.52 19.70 7.76
CA LYS A 635 -31.72 19.25 8.46
C LYS A 635 -31.40 18.31 9.62
N ASP A 636 -30.44 17.42 9.44
CA ASP A 636 -30.17 16.30 10.34
C ASP A 636 -28.73 16.27 10.88
N ASN A 637 -27.87 17.19 10.44
CA ASN A 637 -26.44 17.27 10.76
C ASN A 637 -25.64 15.99 10.38
N ILE A 638 -26.22 15.10 9.59
CA ILE A 638 -25.59 13.85 9.18
C ILE A 638 -24.59 14.15 8.07
N ILE A 639 -23.35 13.81 8.35
CA ILE A 639 -22.26 13.76 7.38
C ILE A 639 -22.49 12.57 6.47
N ARG A 640 -22.42 12.76 5.16
CA ARG A 640 -22.51 11.71 4.15
C ARG A 640 -21.31 11.81 3.22
N LYS A 641 -20.47 10.76 3.19
CA LYS A 641 -19.29 10.66 2.33
C LYS A 641 -19.40 9.41 1.47
N GLY A 642 -19.70 9.59 0.18
CA GLY A 642 -20.12 8.53 -0.71
C GLY A 642 -21.31 7.75 -0.16
N SER A 643 -22.30 8.46 0.34
CA SER A 643 -23.58 7.92 0.80
C SER A 643 -24.66 8.95 0.50
N ILE A 644 -25.88 8.53 0.20
CA ILE A 644 -26.98 9.41 -0.22
C ILE A 644 -28.06 9.47 0.85
N SER A 645 -28.88 10.52 0.80
CA SER A 645 -30.09 10.57 1.64
C SER A 645 -31.13 9.56 1.14
N ALA A 646 -31.83 8.93 2.08
CA ALA A 646 -32.86 7.93 1.83
C ALA A 646 -34.03 8.10 2.82
N TYR A 647 -34.51 9.34 2.99
CA TYR A 647 -35.73 9.58 3.76
C TYR A 647 -36.94 8.90 3.11
N LYS A 648 -37.97 8.61 3.92
CA LYS A 648 -39.16 7.92 3.45
C LYS A 648 -39.81 8.66 2.26
N GLY A 649 -39.90 8.00 1.11
CA GLY A 649 -40.48 8.55 -0.12
C GLY A 649 -39.55 9.47 -0.92
N GLU A 650 -38.30 9.66 -0.49
CA GLU A 650 -37.32 10.48 -1.23
C GLU A 650 -36.85 9.73 -2.47
N LYS A 651 -37.02 10.33 -3.66
CA LYS A 651 -36.58 9.74 -4.94
C LYS A 651 -35.06 9.81 -5.03
N LEU A 652 -34.43 8.69 -5.36
CA LEU A 652 -32.98 8.58 -5.40
C LEU A 652 -32.49 7.72 -6.57
N LEU A 653 -31.26 7.97 -7.00
CA LEU A 653 -30.55 7.18 -8.01
C LEU A 653 -29.23 6.68 -7.44
N ILE A 654 -28.93 5.39 -7.64
CA ILE A 654 -27.67 4.75 -7.26
C ILE A 654 -26.97 4.26 -8.53
N PRO A 655 -25.89 4.92 -9.01
CA PRO A 655 -25.11 4.44 -10.15
C PRO A 655 -24.34 3.17 -9.81
N ILE A 656 -24.35 2.19 -10.71
CA ILE A 656 -23.68 0.90 -10.51
C ILE A 656 -22.33 0.91 -11.22
N ASN A 657 -22.34 0.82 -12.55
CA ASN A 657 -21.17 0.90 -13.40
C ASN A 657 -21.59 1.17 -14.86
N MET A 658 -20.62 1.32 -15.75
CA MET A 658 -20.86 1.67 -17.15
C MET A 658 -21.69 0.64 -17.95
N ARG A 659 -21.81 -0.61 -17.49
CA ARG A 659 -22.58 -1.68 -18.15
C ARG A 659 -23.94 -1.90 -17.49
N ASP A 660 -23.95 -1.94 -16.16
CA ASP A 660 -25.12 -2.39 -15.41
C ASP A 660 -26.11 -1.25 -15.14
N GLY A 661 -25.68 0.00 -15.35
CA GLY A 661 -26.49 1.21 -15.32
C GLY A 661 -26.73 1.73 -13.91
N SER A 662 -27.98 2.03 -13.59
CA SER A 662 -28.36 2.68 -12.33
C SER A 662 -29.62 2.09 -11.73
N VAL A 663 -29.74 2.15 -10.41
CA VAL A 663 -30.95 1.78 -9.67
C VAL A 663 -31.74 3.04 -9.33
N LEU A 664 -33.02 3.04 -9.66
CA LEU A 664 -33.98 4.06 -9.25
C LEU A 664 -34.85 3.53 -8.12
N GLY A 665 -34.96 4.32 -7.06
CA GLY A 665 -35.69 3.92 -5.86
C GLY A 665 -36.28 5.08 -5.10
N PHE A 666 -36.99 4.72 -4.03
CA PHE A 666 -37.43 5.61 -2.98
C PHE A 666 -36.76 5.22 -1.66
N GLY A 667 -36.32 6.21 -0.89
CA GLY A 667 -35.83 5.95 0.46
C GLY A 667 -36.94 5.38 1.35
N LYS A 668 -36.59 4.44 2.23
CA LYS A 668 -37.50 3.85 3.22
C LYS A 668 -37.54 4.63 4.53
N GLY A 669 -36.60 5.56 4.74
CA GLY A 669 -36.49 6.34 5.98
C GLY A 669 -36.00 5.50 7.17
N ASN A 670 -35.11 4.54 6.93
CA ASN A 670 -34.62 3.66 7.98
C ASN A 670 -33.65 4.39 8.92
N ALA A 671 -34.05 4.56 10.17
CA ALA A 671 -33.26 5.25 11.19
C ALA A 671 -31.96 4.49 11.52
N ASP A 672 -31.94 3.15 11.45
CA ASP A 672 -30.72 2.35 11.67
C ASP A 672 -29.63 2.59 10.63
N TRP A 673 -30.03 3.04 9.44
CA TRP A 673 -29.15 3.41 8.34
C TRP A 673 -28.79 4.90 8.31
N ASN A 674 -29.05 5.64 9.40
CA ASN A 674 -28.92 7.10 9.43
C ASN A 674 -29.72 7.77 8.28
N TYR A 675 -30.90 7.22 7.95
CA TYR A 675 -31.74 7.68 6.83
C TYR A 675 -30.95 7.80 5.53
N SER A 676 -30.03 6.86 5.28
CA SER A 676 -29.07 6.94 4.18
C SER A 676 -28.96 5.62 3.42
N ALA A 677 -28.48 5.70 2.18
CA ALA A 677 -28.23 4.57 1.29
C ALA A 677 -26.83 4.69 0.66
N PRO A 678 -26.28 3.61 0.05
CA PRO A 678 -25.03 3.70 -0.69
C PRO A 678 -25.16 4.65 -1.88
N HIS A 679 -24.06 5.29 -2.26
CA HIS A 679 -24.03 6.18 -3.42
C HIS A 679 -23.71 5.47 -4.74
N GLY A 680 -23.23 4.22 -4.68
CA GLY A 680 -22.98 3.43 -5.88
C GLY A 680 -22.71 1.97 -5.58
N ALA A 681 -22.07 1.26 -6.50
CA ALA A 681 -21.74 -0.15 -6.29
C ALA A 681 -20.52 -0.40 -5.39
N GLY A 682 -19.68 0.60 -5.18
CA GLY A 682 -18.40 0.41 -4.49
C GLY A 682 -17.38 -0.35 -5.35
N ARG A 683 -16.10 -0.13 -5.07
CA ARG A 683 -15.01 -0.71 -5.87
C ARG A 683 -14.55 -2.03 -5.26
N LEU A 684 -14.20 -3.00 -6.11
CA LEU A 684 -13.52 -4.24 -5.72
C LEU A 684 -11.99 -4.09 -5.71
N MET A 685 -11.49 -3.03 -6.34
CA MET A 685 -10.06 -2.77 -6.46
C MET A 685 -9.79 -1.27 -6.66
N SER A 686 -8.60 -0.85 -6.24
CA SER A 686 -8.13 0.52 -6.45
C SER A 686 -8.04 0.88 -7.95
N ARG A 687 -8.06 2.17 -8.28
CA ARG A 687 -7.91 2.63 -9.67
C ARG A 687 -6.60 2.14 -10.31
N ASN A 688 -5.52 2.16 -9.55
CA ASN A 688 -4.22 1.70 -10.03
C ASN A 688 -4.21 0.18 -10.27
N ARG A 689 -4.83 -0.59 -9.36
CA ARG A 689 -4.95 -2.04 -9.51
C ARG A 689 -5.82 -2.40 -10.72
N ALA A 690 -6.94 -1.73 -10.92
CA ALA A 690 -7.78 -1.90 -12.10
C ALA A 690 -7.01 -1.64 -13.40
N LYS A 691 -6.20 -0.57 -13.48
CA LYS A 691 -5.33 -0.30 -14.64
C LYS A 691 -4.24 -1.35 -14.87
N ALA A 692 -3.80 -2.02 -13.81
CA ALA A 692 -2.71 -2.99 -13.87
C ALA A 692 -3.17 -4.42 -14.18
N GLU A 693 -4.40 -4.78 -13.78
CA GLU A 693 -4.94 -6.14 -13.86
C GLU A 693 -5.98 -6.33 -14.97
N LEU A 694 -6.78 -5.31 -15.31
CA LEU A 694 -7.89 -5.48 -16.26
C LEU A 694 -7.41 -5.36 -17.72
N SER A 695 -8.00 -6.18 -18.59
CA SER A 695 -7.74 -6.12 -20.03
C SER A 695 -8.64 -5.09 -20.73
N LEU A 696 -8.07 -4.30 -21.65
CA LEU A 696 -8.86 -3.41 -22.50
C LEU A 696 -9.79 -4.19 -23.45
N GLU A 697 -9.41 -5.40 -23.86
CA GLU A 697 -10.25 -6.25 -24.71
C GLU A 697 -11.48 -6.76 -23.94
N GLU A 698 -11.28 -7.20 -22.70
CA GLU A 698 -12.38 -7.60 -21.81
C GLU A 698 -13.28 -6.41 -21.50
N PHE A 699 -12.70 -5.22 -21.29
CA PHE A 699 -13.47 -4.00 -21.09
C PHE A 699 -14.34 -3.68 -22.31
N LYS A 700 -13.77 -3.68 -23.52
CA LYS A 700 -14.53 -3.49 -24.77
C LYS A 700 -15.65 -4.51 -24.92
N LYS A 701 -15.35 -5.79 -24.70
CA LYS A 701 -16.33 -6.87 -24.78
C LYS A 701 -17.46 -6.70 -23.77
N SER A 702 -17.15 -6.27 -22.54
CA SER A 702 -18.15 -6.05 -21.49
C SER A 702 -19.12 -4.90 -21.78
N MET A 703 -18.77 -4.01 -22.71
CA MET A 703 -19.53 -2.83 -23.11
C MET A 703 -20.27 -3.03 -24.44
N GLU A 704 -20.29 -4.24 -25.00
CA GLU A 704 -20.99 -4.56 -26.24
C GLU A 704 -22.50 -4.24 -26.11
N GLY A 705 -23.05 -3.54 -27.11
CA GLY A 705 -24.43 -3.06 -27.11
C GLY A 705 -24.65 -1.67 -26.47
N ILE A 706 -23.60 -1.05 -25.91
CA ILE A 706 -23.66 0.30 -25.33
C ILE A 706 -22.81 1.23 -26.17
N TYR A 707 -23.39 2.33 -26.67
CA TYR A 707 -22.63 3.31 -27.44
C TYR A 707 -21.68 4.06 -26.49
N THR A 708 -20.38 3.99 -26.73
CA THR A 708 -19.41 4.74 -25.96
C THR A 708 -18.12 4.96 -26.74
N THR A 709 -17.60 6.18 -26.67
CA THR A 709 -16.28 6.56 -27.19
C THR A 709 -15.25 6.67 -26.05
N SER A 710 -15.63 6.28 -24.83
CA SER A 710 -14.82 6.41 -23.62
C SER A 710 -14.09 5.14 -23.23
N VAL A 711 -14.22 4.02 -23.97
CA VAL A 711 -13.50 2.76 -23.67
C VAL A 711 -12.07 2.84 -24.22
N ASN A 712 -11.12 3.13 -23.34
CA ASN A 712 -9.69 3.22 -23.68
C ASN A 712 -8.83 2.99 -22.42
N TYR A 713 -7.51 3.01 -22.56
CA TYR A 713 -6.59 2.79 -21.44
C TYR A 713 -6.73 3.81 -20.30
N SER A 714 -7.13 5.05 -20.61
CA SER A 714 -7.23 6.10 -19.59
C SER A 714 -8.41 5.90 -18.64
N THR A 715 -9.44 5.18 -19.08
CA THR A 715 -10.69 4.88 -18.36
C THR A 715 -10.78 3.42 -17.89
N LEU A 716 -9.71 2.64 -18.02
CA LEU A 716 -9.69 1.23 -17.62
C LEU A 716 -9.95 1.04 -16.12
N ASP A 717 -9.64 2.05 -15.30
CA ASP A 717 -10.00 2.07 -13.88
C ASP A 717 -11.50 2.20 -13.60
N GLU A 718 -12.29 2.50 -14.62
CA GLU A 718 -13.73 2.71 -14.55
C GLU A 718 -14.51 1.57 -15.21
N ALA A 719 -13.81 0.51 -15.65
CA ALA A 719 -14.41 -0.66 -16.27
C ALA A 719 -15.36 -1.39 -15.31
N PRO A 720 -16.48 -2.00 -15.79
CA PRO A 720 -17.47 -2.67 -14.94
C PRO A 720 -16.90 -3.68 -13.93
N MET A 721 -15.84 -4.40 -14.29
CA MET A 721 -15.12 -5.39 -13.48
C MET A 721 -14.38 -4.81 -12.27
N ALA A 722 -14.17 -3.49 -12.24
CA ALA A 722 -13.59 -2.80 -11.09
C ALA A 722 -14.62 -2.57 -9.96
N TYR A 723 -15.91 -2.79 -10.23
CA TYR A 723 -17.02 -2.52 -9.32
C TYR A 723 -17.71 -3.79 -8.83
N LYS A 724 -18.40 -3.71 -7.69
CA LYS A 724 -19.19 -4.84 -7.18
C LYS A 724 -20.35 -5.16 -8.13
N PRO A 725 -20.80 -6.43 -8.20
CA PRO A 725 -21.99 -6.81 -8.96
C PRO A 725 -23.25 -6.10 -8.48
N ILE A 726 -24.19 -5.83 -9.39
CA ILE A 726 -25.45 -5.15 -9.07
C ILE A 726 -26.31 -5.96 -8.09
N GLU A 727 -26.26 -7.30 -8.18
CA GLU A 727 -27.05 -8.20 -7.35
C GLU A 727 -26.68 -8.08 -5.86
N GLU A 728 -25.38 -7.90 -5.57
CA GLU A 728 -24.88 -7.69 -4.22
C GLU A 728 -25.43 -6.39 -3.62
N ILE A 729 -25.50 -5.33 -4.44
CA ILE A 729 -26.03 -4.03 -4.00
C ILE A 729 -27.53 -4.11 -3.78
N ILE A 730 -28.28 -4.67 -4.73
CA ILE A 730 -29.73 -4.83 -4.62
C ILE A 730 -30.11 -5.61 -3.35
N GLU A 731 -29.38 -6.68 -3.03
CA GLU A 731 -29.64 -7.46 -1.81
C GLU A 731 -29.36 -6.67 -0.52
N ASN A 732 -28.26 -5.92 -0.50
CA ASN A 732 -27.83 -5.19 0.69
C ASN A 732 -28.66 -3.93 0.98
N ILE A 733 -29.26 -3.30 -0.04
CA ILE A 733 -30.00 -2.04 0.16
C ILE A 733 -31.48 -2.21 0.49
N LYS A 734 -32.01 -3.44 0.53
CA LYS A 734 -33.45 -3.71 0.75
C LYS A 734 -34.02 -3.03 1.98
N ASP A 735 -33.22 -2.83 3.03
CA ASP A 735 -33.69 -2.21 4.28
C ASP A 735 -33.72 -0.68 4.23
N SER A 736 -33.05 -0.06 3.24
CA SER A 736 -32.92 1.39 3.11
C SER A 736 -33.64 1.94 1.88
N VAL A 737 -33.74 1.16 0.80
CA VAL A 737 -34.29 1.61 -0.49
C VAL A 737 -35.38 0.66 -0.97
N GLU A 738 -36.49 1.24 -1.41
CA GLU A 738 -37.52 0.59 -2.21
C GLU A 738 -37.19 0.81 -3.68
N ILE A 739 -36.66 -0.22 -4.34
CA ILE A 739 -36.30 -0.17 -5.77
C ILE A 739 -37.57 -0.27 -6.58
N TYR A 740 -37.75 0.65 -7.54
CA TYR A 740 -38.89 0.62 -8.45
C TYR A 740 -38.49 0.48 -9.93
N LYS A 741 -37.28 0.92 -10.33
CA LYS A 741 -36.76 0.74 -11.70
C LYS A 741 -35.26 0.44 -11.72
N ILE A 742 -34.84 -0.33 -12.71
CA ILE A 742 -33.43 -0.50 -13.07
C ILE A 742 -33.23 0.12 -14.45
N LEU A 743 -32.31 1.07 -14.52
CA LEU A 743 -31.92 1.77 -15.72
C LEU A 743 -30.75 1.05 -16.37
N LYS A 744 -30.85 0.74 -17.67
CA LYS A 744 -29.77 0.15 -18.46
C LYS A 744 -29.12 1.19 -19.37
N PRO A 745 -27.78 1.28 -19.41
CA PRO A 745 -27.12 2.25 -20.25
C PRO A 745 -27.33 1.90 -21.72
N ILE A 746 -27.61 2.92 -22.53
CA ILE A 746 -27.50 2.84 -23.99
C ILE A 746 -26.37 3.73 -24.51
N TYR A 747 -25.95 4.72 -23.72
CA TYR A 747 -24.85 5.63 -24.03
C TYR A 747 -24.04 5.92 -22.78
N ASN A 748 -22.71 5.93 -22.90
CA ASN A 748 -21.80 6.31 -21.82
C ASN A 748 -20.70 7.28 -22.29
N PHE A 749 -20.53 8.36 -21.54
CA PHE A 749 -19.42 9.29 -21.67
C PHE A 749 -18.70 9.51 -20.35
N LYS A 750 -17.40 9.23 -20.36
CA LYS A 750 -16.43 9.62 -19.33
C LYS A 750 -15.28 10.37 -19.99
N SER A 751 -14.67 11.29 -19.25
CA SER A 751 -13.47 11.97 -19.74
C SER A 751 -12.32 10.97 -19.88
N SER A 752 -11.80 10.85 -21.10
CA SER A 752 -10.42 10.44 -21.30
C SER A 752 -9.50 11.61 -20.93
N ASN A 753 -8.37 11.32 -20.27
CA ASN A 753 -7.39 12.36 -19.90
C ASN A 753 -6.84 13.10 -21.12
#